data_AF-A0A2E1FP29-F1
#
_entry.id   AF-A0A2E1FP29-F1
#
_cell.length_a   1.000
_cell.length_b   1.000
_cell.length_c   1.000
_cell.angle_alpha   90.00
_cell.angle_beta   90.00
_cell.angle_gamma   90.00
#
_symmetry.space_group_name_H-M   'P 1'
#
loop_
_entity.id
_entity.type
_entity.pdbx_description
1 polymer ?
#
loop_
_entity_poly.entity_id
_entity_poly.type
_entity_poly.pdbx_seq_one_letter_code
_entity_poly.pdbx_strand_id
1 'polypeptide(L)'
;MLLAEYLMENTPHFEFMRPFKGLLLFGFLSLAASFSAFAQDDEGNTPCACPPAADRPDVIVTDNGGLGTGTVTWGCDSIYILQEQVFVNSGDTLTIEPGAIVKGGAGSGFQETSFSFGNNTEQIITYATYPGSLIVSRGAVLLAEGTPDCAITFTHEADPLDGTVGVDVKGQWGGLIICGAGQTNTIYYDNPSDFPSETLGPGTGTDLAEGIIDLSGNDRHVYGGNTAPSESSGILRYISLRHGSTSLGYSQNIATNESNNGNETNLLQLCALGSGTQIDHIELVSSADDGLQVMGGTVDLKYVAAAFNAEDGVEFDHGWAGRMQYLFVINDSSQVVGDSLGISNAIDIEGDDWEQSNVDISFMPYTNPAIINGTFIGPKSQSGMRIHNGGSPKMSNSIFAGFGQGIDFEDHDPCDAWEMLLFGELVLKNNQLWDVGDSTSISDMILYDGHISSAQFNVMDSFVQWGNVAEDPMFDYSVAIDEVTGMVSDPVFLEPGHGLTPALEYISPDAWFDQEMYFGAFEPGGENWLTCWSYLEQVGLFTDGDSLGGVSVPGCTYLSACNFNVEATIDDGSCEFDVCFGCIDVNACNFDDVAYIDDLSCTYAEAGYDCDGVCLTDTDSDGICDAFEVSGCQDAAACDYDCSATDSGVCDYSCLGCTYENSTNYDAAVNTDDGSCIFETAVLCPADVNGDGFVTAVDLLDLLSAYGEACSP
;
A
#
# COMPACT_ATOMS: atom_id res chain seq x y z
N MET A 1 -45.48 -18.41 60.08
CA MET A 1 -46.63 -19.18 60.64
C MET A 1 -47.14 -20.12 59.55
N LEU A 2 -47.81 -21.23 59.90
CA LEU A 2 -48.05 -22.37 59.00
C LEU A 2 -48.98 -22.11 57.79
N LEU A 3 -48.62 -22.73 56.66
CA LEU A 3 -49.39 -23.57 55.73
C LEU A 3 -50.95 -23.53 55.72
N ALA A 4 -51.52 -23.37 54.52
CA ALA A 4 -52.74 -24.03 53.96
C ALA A 4 -53.01 -23.40 52.56
N GLU A 5 -52.88 -24.09 51.41
CA GLU A 5 -53.81 -25.09 50.82
C GLU A 5 -55.28 -24.65 50.68
N TYR A 6 -55.81 -24.60 49.45
CA TYR A 6 -56.79 -25.59 48.92
C TYR A 6 -57.54 -25.06 47.66
N LEU A 7 -57.40 -25.73 46.51
CA LEU A 7 -58.51 -26.24 45.66
C LEU A 7 -58.02 -26.79 44.30
N MET A 8 -58.27 -28.09 44.09
CA MET A 8 -58.41 -28.71 42.76
C MET A 8 -59.82 -28.34 42.21
N GLU A 9 -60.26 -28.64 40.98
CA GLU A 9 -60.19 -29.91 40.27
C GLU A 9 -60.86 -29.73 38.87
N ASN A 10 -60.31 -30.32 37.81
CA ASN A 10 -61.02 -30.94 36.66
C ASN A 10 -60.09 -31.16 35.44
N THR A 11 -59.72 -32.41 35.20
CA THR A 11 -59.32 -32.96 33.89
C THR A 11 -60.11 -34.27 33.68
N PRO A 12 -60.24 -34.78 32.44
CA PRO A 12 -59.31 -35.84 32.04
C PRO A 12 -58.95 -35.92 30.53
N HIS A 13 -57.69 -36.26 30.26
CA HIS A 13 -57.16 -37.19 29.21
C HIS A 13 -57.55 -36.99 27.72
N PHE A 14 -56.71 -37.22 26.70
CA PHE A 14 -55.34 -37.77 26.52
C PHE A 14 -54.59 -36.88 25.47
N GLU A 15 -53.29 -37.02 25.15
CA GLU A 15 -52.32 -38.08 25.45
C GLU A 15 -50.86 -37.56 25.65
N PHE A 16 -49.90 -38.48 25.49
CA PHE A 16 -48.43 -38.43 25.57
C PHE A 16 -47.76 -37.68 24.39
N MET A 17 -46.54 -37.11 24.46
CA MET A 17 -45.35 -37.40 25.30
C MET A 17 -44.67 -36.16 25.95
N ARG A 18 -43.69 -36.47 26.82
CA ARG A 18 -42.87 -35.67 27.77
C ARG A 18 -41.44 -35.40 27.22
N PRO A 19 -40.48 -34.77 27.96
CA PRO A 19 -40.54 -33.68 28.97
C PRO A 19 -39.39 -32.62 28.90
N PHE A 20 -39.50 -31.57 29.73
CA PHE A 20 -38.44 -30.82 30.44
C PHE A 20 -36.95 -31.17 30.22
N LYS A 21 -36.15 -30.13 29.91
CA LYS A 21 -35.17 -29.44 30.79
C LYS A 21 -34.82 -28.11 30.09
N GLY A 22 -34.65 -26.97 30.75
CA GLY A 22 -33.90 -26.78 31.98
C GLY A 22 -32.41 -26.64 31.65
N LEU A 23 -32.06 -25.68 30.80
CA LEU A 23 -30.70 -25.46 30.33
C LEU A 23 -29.90 -24.80 31.47
N LEU A 24 -28.86 -25.49 31.94
CA LEU A 24 -27.88 -24.88 32.83
C LEU A 24 -26.99 -23.97 31.99
N LEU A 25 -26.67 -22.80 32.53
CA LEU A 25 -25.47 -22.06 32.14
C LEU A 25 -24.27 -22.98 32.39
N PHE A 26 -23.62 -23.43 31.33
CA PHE A 26 -22.25 -23.93 31.41
C PHE A 26 -21.35 -22.71 31.24
N GLY A 27 -20.80 -22.22 32.37
CA GLY A 27 -19.60 -21.41 32.28
C GLY A 27 -18.48 -22.30 31.75
N PHE A 28 -17.74 -21.82 30.75
CA PHE A 28 -16.59 -22.53 30.22
C PHE A 28 -15.57 -22.74 31.34
N LEU A 29 -15.23 -24.00 31.62
CA LEU A 29 -13.88 -24.29 32.09
C LEU A 29 -12.99 -24.08 30.88
N SER A 30 -12.30 -22.94 30.81
CA SER A 30 -11.11 -22.84 29.97
C SER A 30 -10.18 -23.99 30.35
N LEU A 31 -9.72 -24.73 29.35
CA LEU A 31 -8.64 -25.68 29.58
C LEU A 31 -7.37 -24.83 29.68
N ALA A 32 -7.10 -24.30 30.88
CA ALA A 32 -5.86 -23.65 31.21
C ALA A 32 -4.72 -24.68 31.18
N ALA A 33 -4.29 -25.03 29.96
CA ALA A 33 -2.90 -25.36 29.71
C ALA A 33 -2.10 -24.15 30.21
N SER A 34 -1.16 -24.38 31.12
CA SER A 34 -0.32 -23.32 31.66
C SER A 34 0.59 -22.78 30.55
N PHE A 35 0.23 -21.62 29.99
CA PHE A 35 0.91 -20.90 28.90
C PHE A 35 2.25 -20.28 29.35
N SER A 36 3.11 -21.09 29.97
CA SER A 36 4.48 -20.69 30.35
C SER A 36 5.53 -21.13 29.33
N ALA A 37 5.15 -21.23 28.04
CA ALA A 37 5.94 -21.96 27.03
C ALA A 37 5.90 -21.40 25.59
N PHE A 38 5.24 -20.28 25.30
CA PHE A 38 5.33 -19.60 23.98
C PHE A 38 6.52 -18.65 23.85
N ALA A 39 7.39 -18.62 24.86
CA ALA A 39 8.73 -18.08 24.76
C ALA A 39 9.75 -19.19 25.04
N GLN A 40 9.65 -20.35 24.38
CA GLN A 40 10.70 -21.37 24.37
C GLN A 40 10.80 -22.08 23.01
N ASP A 41 12.02 -22.24 22.49
CA ASP A 41 12.31 -23.14 21.36
C ASP A 41 12.12 -24.63 21.76
N ASP A 42 12.20 -25.53 20.77
CA ASP A 42 12.11 -26.99 20.99
C ASP A 42 13.17 -27.57 21.96
N GLU A 43 14.22 -26.79 22.30
CA GLU A 43 15.25 -27.15 23.28
C GLU A 43 14.98 -26.59 24.69
N GLY A 44 13.98 -25.70 24.85
CA GLY A 44 13.63 -25.03 26.10
C GLY A 44 14.40 -23.72 26.36
N ASN A 45 15.04 -23.12 25.35
CA ASN A 45 15.64 -21.80 25.45
C ASN A 45 14.59 -20.72 25.11
N THR A 46 14.54 -19.63 25.87
CA THR A 46 13.75 -18.47 25.48
C THR A 46 14.30 -17.90 24.15
N PRO A 47 13.46 -17.68 23.11
CA PRO A 47 13.92 -17.11 21.83
C PRO A 47 14.67 -15.79 22.05
N CYS A 48 14.20 -15.01 23.04
CA CYS A 48 14.93 -13.90 23.62
C CYS A 48 15.86 -14.34 24.75
N ALA A 49 17.06 -13.77 24.83
CA ALA A 49 17.96 -13.92 25.98
C ALA A 49 17.51 -13.17 27.25
N CYS A 50 16.21 -12.88 27.37
CA CYS A 50 15.58 -12.03 28.37
C CYS A 50 15.01 -12.88 29.54
N PRO A 51 14.99 -12.37 30.78
CA PRO A 51 14.31 -13.04 31.88
C PRO A 51 12.80 -13.21 31.60
N PRO A 52 12.13 -14.22 32.19
CA PRO A 52 10.67 -14.31 32.18
C PRO A 52 10.05 -13.02 32.72
N ALA A 53 8.96 -12.53 32.11
CA ALA A 53 8.38 -11.23 32.47
C ALA A 53 8.06 -11.11 33.98
N ALA A 54 7.54 -12.17 34.60
CA ALA A 54 7.22 -12.23 36.03
C ALA A 54 8.44 -12.14 36.98
N ASP A 55 9.68 -12.30 36.48
CA ASP A 55 10.92 -12.18 37.24
C ASP A 55 11.63 -10.83 37.04
N ARG A 56 11.15 -9.97 36.12
CA ARG A 56 11.74 -8.66 35.81
C ARG A 56 11.33 -7.62 36.88
N PRO A 57 12.25 -6.77 37.37
CA PRO A 57 11.90 -5.68 38.28
C PRO A 57 11.24 -4.51 37.54
N ASP A 58 10.33 -3.83 38.24
CA ASP A 58 9.71 -2.60 37.76
C ASP A 58 10.66 -1.40 37.86
N VAL A 59 10.71 -0.61 36.79
CA VAL A 59 11.39 0.68 36.70
C VAL A 59 10.34 1.76 36.47
N ILE A 60 10.04 2.54 37.49
CA ILE A 60 9.12 3.68 37.36
C ILE A 60 9.77 4.78 36.53
N VAL A 61 9.11 5.17 35.45
CA VAL A 61 9.50 6.25 34.55
C VAL A 61 8.56 7.44 34.79
N THR A 62 9.15 8.63 34.78
CA THR A 62 8.47 9.93 35.01
C THR A 62 9.04 10.96 34.04
N ASP A 63 8.32 12.03 33.78
CA ASP A 63 8.79 13.17 32.98
C ASP A 63 9.84 14.03 33.73
N ASN A 64 10.15 13.67 34.99
CA ASN A 64 11.19 14.31 35.79
C ASN A 64 11.00 15.84 35.92
N GLY A 65 9.74 16.28 35.89
CA GLY A 65 9.33 17.68 35.97
C GLY A 65 9.71 18.53 34.74
N GLY A 66 9.44 18.03 33.52
CA GLY A 66 9.79 18.70 32.27
C GLY A 66 11.21 18.41 31.77
N LEU A 67 11.96 17.52 32.42
CA LEU A 67 13.31 17.14 32.01
C LEU A 67 13.32 15.91 31.09
N GLY A 68 12.18 15.22 30.95
CA GLY A 68 12.01 14.05 30.09
C GLY A 68 12.86 12.85 30.52
N THR A 69 12.92 11.84 29.65
CA THR A 69 13.72 10.62 29.85
C THR A 69 15.24 10.90 29.83
N GLY A 70 15.66 11.93 29.08
CA GLY A 70 17.03 12.04 28.58
C GLY A 70 17.35 10.94 27.56
N THR A 71 18.58 10.98 27.03
CA THR A 71 19.13 9.91 26.19
C THR A 71 19.39 8.66 27.02
N VAL A 72 18.66 7.57 26.74
CA VAL A 72 18.62 6.36 27.59
C VAL A 72 18.29 5.10 26.78
N THR A 73 18.71 3.95 27.29
CA THR A 73 18.37 2.63 26.74
C THR A 73 17.49 1.86 27.74
N TRP A 74 16.41 1.28 27.25
CA TRP A 74 15.49 0.40 27.96
C TRP A 74 15.69 -1.04 27.48
N GLY A 75 16.15 -1.91 28.35
CA GLY A 75 16.52 -3.29 28.04
C GLY A 75 15.46 -4.29 28.50
N CYS A 76 15.49 -5.52 27.95
CA CYS A 76 14.53 -6.56 28.32
C CYS A 76 14.76 -7.21 29.69
N ASP A 77 15.67 -6.69 30.52
CA ASP A 77 15.89 -7.18 31.89
C ASP A 77 14.88 -6.61 32.90
N SER A 78 14.10 -5.60 32.52
CA SER A 78 13.23 -4.79 33.37
C SER A 78 11.82 -4.63 32.75
N ILE A 79 10.86 -4.12 33.54
CA ILE A 79 9.56 -3.62 33.05
C ILE A 79 9.52 -2.10 33.31
N TYR A 80 9.30 -1.29 32.29
CA TYR A 80 9.28 0.17 32.41
C TYR A 80 7.83 0.65 32.60
N ILE A 81 7.54 1.35 33.69
CA ILE A 81 6.17 1.79 34.01
C ILE A 81 6.06 3.31 33.93
N LEU A 82 5.31 3.80 32.95
CA LEU A 82 4.94 5.20 32.76
C LEU A 82 3.79 5.54 33.72
N GLN A 83 4.06 6.36 34.74
CA GLN A 83 3.06 6.76 35.75
C GLN A 83 2.38 8.11 35.43
N GLU A 84 2.80 8.77 34.35
CA GLU A 84 2.31 10.05 33.83
C GLU A 84 2.68 10.14 32.34
N GLN A 85 2.29 11.21 31.64
CA GLN A 85 2.76 11.49 30.28
C GLN A 85 4.28 11.79 30.30
N VAL A 86 5.09 10.89 29.74
CA VAL A 86 6.56 10.94 29.75
C VAL A 86 7.08 11.37 28.39
N PHE A 87 7.97 12.38 28.36
CA PHE A 87 8.51 12.92 27.11
C PHE A 87 9.97 12.47 26.87
N VAL A 88 10.27 12.08 25.63
CA VAL A 88 11.63 12.09 25.07
C VAL A 88 11.82 13.47 24.43
N ASN A 89 12.76 14.26 24.94
CA ASN A 89 12.92 15.65 24.55
C ASN A 89 13.73 15.81 23.25
N SER A 90 13.55 16.95 22.57
CA SER A 90 14.32 17.30 21.36
C SER A 90 15.83 17.18 21.60
N GLY A 91 16.52 16.42 20.74
CA GLY A 91 17.95 16.12 20.83
C GLY A 91 18.32 14.92 21.71
N ASP A 92 17.37 14.28 22.39
CA ASP A 92 17.56 13.01 23.08
C ASP A 92 17.23 11.80 22.18
N THR A 93 17.80 10.65 22.52
CA THR A 93 17.46 9.35 21.90
C THR A 93 17.02 8.35 22.96
N LEU A 94 15.82 7.79 22.79
CA LEU A 94 15.36 6.63 23.54
C LEU A 94 15.60 5.37 22.70
N THR A 95 16.38 4.43 23.20
CA THR A 95 16.52 3.09 22.59
C THR A 95 15.72 2.08 23.41
N ILE A 96 14.91 1.26 22.78
CA ILE A 96 14.19 0.14 23.40
C ILE A 96 14.66 -1.14 22.73
N GLU A 97 15.28 -2.04 23.49
CA GLU A 97 15.87 -3.28 22.98
C GLU A 97 14.81 -4.37 22.75
N PRO A 98 15.05 -5.35 21.85
CA PRO A 98 14.14 -6.48 21.61
C PRO A 98 13.65 -7.16 22.88
N GLY A 99 12.35 -7.50 22.93
CA GLY A 99 11.72 -8.16 24.06
C GLY A 99 11.54 -7.28 25.32
N ALA A 100 11.83 -5.97 25.26
CA ALA A 100 11.54 -5.04 26.34
C ALA A 100 10.02 -4.81 26.50
N ILE A 101 9.61 -4.47 27.73
CA ILE A 101 8.21 -4.27 28.10
C ILE A 101 8.06 -2.87 28.69
N VAL A 102 7.14 -2.10 28.12
CA VAL A 102 6.71 -0.78 28.61
C VAL A 102 5.23 -0.88 29.00
N LYS A 103 4.87 -0.25 30.11
CA LYS A 103 3.50 -0.24 30.65
C LYS A 103 3.05 1.17 31.01
N GLY A 104 1.84 1.57 30.63
CA GLY A 104 1.24 2.82 31.09
C GLY A 104 0.22 2.62 32.23
N GLY A 105 0.17 3.54 33.19
CA GLY A 105 -0.88 3.58 34.23
C GLY A 105 -2.14 4.30 33.75
N ALA A 106 -3.32 3.93 34.25
CA ALA A 106 -4.62 4.49 33.82
C ALA A 106 -4.92 5.94 34.31
N GLY A 107 -3.91 6.66 34.81
CA GLY A 107 -4.09 7.97 35.45
C GLY A 107 -4.82 7.90 36.80
N SER A 108 -5.02 9.05 37.45
CA SER A 108 -5.75 9.09 38.73
C SER A 108 -6.38 10.44 39.08
N GLY A 109 -7.38 10.39 39.96
CA GLY A 109 -7.96 11.57 40.62
C GLY A 109 -8.74 12.50 39.69
N PHE A 110 -9.41 11.95 38.68
CA PHE A 110 -10.07 12.72 37.64
C PHE A 110 -11.33 13.47 38.09
N GLN A 111 -11.71 14.49 37.31
CA GLN A 111 -12.96 15.25 37.42
C GLN A 111 -13.55 15.45 36.02
N GLU A 112 -14.79 15.00 35.84
CA GLU A 112 -15.61 15.25 34.66
C GLU A 112 -16.43 16.54 34.85
N THR A 113 -16.47 17.39 33.84
CA THR A 113 -17.34 18.56 33.78
C THR A 113 -17.99 18.65 32.41
N SER A 114 -19.31 18.44 32.34
CA SER A 114 -20.10 18.68 31.12
C SER A 114 -20.84 20.02 31.20
N PHE A 115 -20.84 20.77 30.11
CA PHE A 115 -21.66 21.98 29.96
C PHE A 115 -22.19 22.12 28.53
N SER A 116 -23.28 22.87 28.38
CA SER A 116 -23.85 23.19 27.07
C SER A 116 -24.04 24.69 26.92
N PHE A 117 -23.64 25.25 25.78
CA PHE A 117 -23.82 26.66 25.44
C PHE A 117 -24.49 26.82 24.07
N GLY A 118 -25.71 27.35 24.07
CA GLY A 118 -26.52 27.40 22.86
C GLY A 118 -26.96 25.99 22.45
N ASN A 119 -26.47 25.53 21.30
CA ASN A 119 -26.67 24.14 20.84
C ASN A 119 -25.43 23.26 21.09
N ASN A 120 -24.28 23.83 21.47
CA ASN A 120 -23.04 23.07 21.60
C ASN A 120 -22.98 22.42 22.99
N THR A 121 -22.41 21.22 23.07
CA THR A 121 -22.15 20.49 24.32
C THR A 121 -20.68 20.12 24.38
N GLU A 122 -20.09 20.18 25.56
CA GLU A 122 -18.68 19.90 25.78
C GLU A 122 -18.56 19.12 27.09
N GLN A 123 -17.80 18.03 27.08
CA GLN A 123 -17.34 17.34 28.28
C GLN A 123 -15.84 17.51 28.38
N ILE A 124 -15.35 17.86 29.58
CA ILE A 124 -13.92 17.91 29.87
C ILE A 124 -13.64 16.95 31.03
N ILE A 125 -12.69 16.05 30.85
CA ILE A 125 -12.16 15.12 31.85
C ILE A 125 -10.74 15.57 32.20
N THR A 126 -10.56 16.04 33.43
CA THR A 126 -9.25 16.52 33.91
C THR A 126 -8.69 15.56 34.94
N TYR A 127 -7.41 15.21 34.83
CA TYR A 127 -6.75 14.26 35.72
C TYR A 127 -5.86 14.95 36.75
N ALA A 128 -5.75 14.38 37.97
CA ALA A 128 -4.76 14.84 38.96
C ALA A 128 -3.37 14.27 38.65
N THR A 129 -3.33 13.10 38.00
CA THR A 129 -2.18 12.53 37.32
C THR A 129 -2.71 11.93 36.02
N TYR A 130 -2.27 12.46 34.88
CA TYR A 130 -2.71 11.97 33.57
C TYR A 130 -2.29 10.52 33.35
N PRO A 131 -2.98 9.79 32.46
CA PRO A 131 -2.56 8.45 32.02
C PRO A 131 -1.08 8.39 31.62
N GLY A 132 -0.48 7.22 31.79
CA GLY A 132 0.85 6.94 31.30
C GLY A 132 0.83 6.90 29.78
N SER A 133 1.60 7.78 29.15
CA SER A 133 1.84 7.83 27.71
C SER A 133 3.32 8.04 27.44
N LEU A 134 3.82 7.61 26.29
CA LEU A 134 5.17 7.94 25.83
C LEU A 134 5.08 8.93 24.66
N ILE A 135 5.67 10.11 24.82
CA ILE A 135 5.66 11.17 23.80
C ILE A 135 7.08 11.42 23.32
N VAL A 136 7.34 11.18 22.04
CA VAL A 136 8.61 11.46 21.38
C VAL A 136 8.51 12.84 20.73
N SER A 137 9.11 13.85 21.37
CA SER A 137 8.98 15.25 20.94
C SER A 137 9.67 15.51 19.61
N ARG A 138 9.26 16.56 18.88
CA ARG A 138 9.90 16.98 17.62
C ARG A 138 11.42 17.14 17.75
N GLY A 139 12.17 16.35 16.96
CA GLY A 139 13.63 16.31 16.96
C GLY A 139 14.25 15.40 18.05
N ALA A 140 13.45 14.59 18.75
CA ALA A 140 13.89 13.41 19.48
C ALA A 140 13.94 12.20 18.54
N VAL A 141 14.57 11.10 18.99
CA VAL A 141 14.64 9.84 18.22
C VAL A 141 14.22 8.66 19.08
N LEU A 142 13.33 7.81 18.56
CA LEU A 142 12.96 6.51 19.14
C LEU A 142 13.56 5.37 18.31
N LEU A 143 14.42 4.56 18.93
CA LEU A 143 14.99 3.36 18.32
C LEU A 143 14.40 2.13 19.02
N ALA A 144 13.24 1.67 18.53
CA ALA A 144 12.51 0.51 19.04
C ALA A 144 12.46 -0.56 17.96
N GLU A 145 13.54 -1.33 17.83
CA GLU A 145 13.68 -2.39 16.82
C GLU A 145 13.69 -3.75 17.53
N GLY A 146 12.51 -4.38 17.61
CA GLY A 146 12.34 -5.78 17.99
C GLY A 146 12.65 -6.75 16.85
N THR A 147 12.35 -8.03 17.09
CA THR A 147 12.46 -9.12 16.09
C THR A 147 11.22 -10.01 16.18
N PRO A 148 10.93 -10.92 15.22
CA PRO A 148 9.81 -11.85 15.33
C PRO A 148 9.86 -12.64 16.65
N ASP A 149 11.03 -13.18 16.98
CA ASP A 149 11.27 -13.90 18.23
C ASP A 149 11.12 -13.05 19.50
N CYS A 150 11.21 -11.71 19.39
CA CYS A 150 11.40 -10.76 20.48
C CYS A 150 10.75 -9.39 20.22
N ALA A 151 9.44 -9.40 19.97
CA ALA A 151 8.69 -8.16 19.84
C ALA A 151 8.81 -7.28 21.10
N ILE A 152 8.76 -5.96 20.90
CA ILE A 152 8.67 -4.98 21.99
C ILE A 152 7.19 -4.87 22.38
N THR A 153 6.87 -4.92 23.68
CA THR A 153 5.48 -4.85 24.16
C THR A 153 5.19 -3.52 24.86
N PHE A 154 4.16 -2.82 24.42
CA PHE A 154 3.51 -1.71 25.11
C PHE A 154 2.10 -2.14 25.52
N THR A 155 1.76 -1.99 26.80
CA THR A 155 0.44 -2.36 27.34
C THR A 155 0.14 -1.52 28.59
N HIS A 156 -0.88 -1.89 29.35
CA HIS A 156 -1.25 -1.22 30.60
C HIS A 156 -0.60 -1.84 31.84
N GLU A 157 -0.50 -1.07 32.93
CA GLU A 157 0.18 -1.45 34.17
C GLU A 157 -0.32 -2.79 34.74
N ALA A 158 -1.63 -3.02 34.68
CA ALA A 158 -2.29 -4.19 35.25
C ALA A 158 -2.27 -5.45 34.37
N ASP A 159 -1.72 -5.40 33.15
CA ASP A 159 -1.61 -6.57 32.26
C ASP A 159 -0.71 -7.66 32.89
N PRO A 160 -1.20 -8.89 33.16
CA PRO A 160 -0.38 -10.00 33.65
C PRO A 160 0.64 -10.54 32.63
N LEU A 161 0.54 -10.19 31.35
CA LEU A 161 1.40 -10.63 30.23
C LEU A 161 1.35 -12.15 29.98
N ASP A 162 0.21 -12.78 30.26
CA ASP A 162 -0.02 -14.23 30.10
C ASP A 162 -1.15 -14.55 29.09
N GLY A 163 -1.56 -13.57 28.29
CA GLY A 163 -2.64 -13.70 27.29
C GLY A 163 -4.05 -13.71 27.88
N THR A 164 -4.24 -13.45 29.18
CA THR A 164 -5.56 -13.48 29.81
C THR A 164 -6.35 -12.17 29.75
N VAL A 165 -5.79 -11.10 29.21
CA VAL A 165 -6.49 -9.82 28.98
C VAL A 165 -7.32 -9.93 27.70
N GLY A 166 -8.63 -9.76 27.81
CA GLY A 166 -9.52 -9.82 26.65
C GLY A 166 -9.35 -8.62 25.72
N VAL A 167 -9.65 -8.81 24.43
CA VAL A 167 -9.60 -7.75 23.42
C VAL A 167 -10.69 -6.66 23.63
N ASP A 168 -11.63 -6.91 24.54
CA ASP A 168 -12.61 -5.96 25.06
C ASP A 168 -12.04 -4.98 26.10
N VAL A 169 -10.81 -5.20 26.58
CA VAL A 169 -10.15 -4.32 27.57
C VAL A 169 -9.47 -3.16 26.85
N LYS A 170 -10.17 -2.03 26.77
CA LYS A 170 -9.72 -0.82 26.08
C LYS A 170 -9.39 0.29 27.09
N GLY A 171 -8.55 1.24 26.70
CA GLY A 171 -8.32 2.49 27.42
C GLY A 171 -7.80 2.42 28.85
N GLN A 172 -6.76 1.61 29.03
CA GLN A 172 -6.10 1.42 30.32
C GLN A 172 -4.79 2.22 30.47
N TRP A 173 -4.35 2.90 29.40
CA TRP A 173 -3.22 3.85 29.35
C TRP A 173 -3.35 4.75 28.11
N GLY A 174 -2.48 5.75 27.95
CA GLY A 174 -2.63 6.81 26.93
C GLY A 174 -1.70 6.74 25.72
N GLY A 175 -1.29 5.53 25.29
CA GLY A 175 -0.66 5.31 23.98
C GLY A 175 0.79 5.77 23.78
N LEU A 176 1.26 5.60 22.54
CA LEU A 176 2.56 6.04 22.02
C LEU A 176 2.37 7.17 20.98
N ILE A 177 2.96 8.33 21.23
CA ILE A 177 2.82 9.52 20.40
C ILE A 177 4.21 9.92 19.89
N ILE A 178 4.33 10.19 18.59
CA ILE A 178 5.60 10.59 17.97
C ILE A 178 5.39 11.86 17.15
N CYS A 179 5.99 12.96 17.59
CA CYS A 179 5.94 14.26 16.95
C CYS A 179 7.16 14.46 16.04
N GLY A 180 6.95 14.76 14.78
CA GLY A 180 7.97 15.05 13.78
C GLY A 180 7.99 16.52 13.34
N ALA A 181 8.91 16.83 12.42
CA ALA A 181 9.11 18.17 11.84
C ALA A 181 8.63 18.28 10.38
N GLY A 182 7.72 17.38 9.98
CA GLY A 182 7.18 17.25 8.64
C GLY A 182 6.22 18.36 8.24
N GLN A 183 5.66 18.22 7.04
CA GLN A 183 4.59 19.07 6.54
C GLN A 183 3.26 18.75 7.24
N THR A 184 2.42 19.76 7.44
CA THR A 184 0.98 19.63 7.75
C THR A 184 0.22 20.62 6.86
N ASN A 185 -1.06 20.40 6.62
CA ASN A 185 -1.93 21.39 5.98
C ASN A 185 -2.69 22.28 6.99
N THR A 186 -2.40 22.14 8.29
CA THR A 186 -2.99 22.98 9.33
C THR A 186 -2.41 24.40 9.35
N ILE A 187 -3.04 25.36 10.04
CA ILE A 187 -2.58 26.77 10.01
C ILE A 187 -1.50 27.03 11.07
N TYR A 188 -1.81 26.92 12.37
CA TYR A 188 -0.85 27.11 13.48
C TYR A 188 -1.43 26.81 14.88
N TYR A 189 -0.53 26.42 15.79
CA TYR A 189 -0.72 26.13 17.21
C TYR A 189 -1.55 27.17 18.01
N ASP A 190 -2.52 26.66 18.78
CA ASP A 190 -3.50 27.41 19.57
C ASP A 190 -2.89 28.29 20.70
N ASN A 191 -2.54 29.53 20.32
CA ASN A 191 -2.53 30.64 21.27
C ASN A 191 -3.75 31.54 21.03
N PRO A 192 -4.81 31.44 21.87
CA PRO A 192 -6.10 32.10 21.63
C PRO A 192 -6.08 33.64 21.77
N SER A 193 -4.90 34.26 21.85
CA SER A 193 -4.74 35.71 21.98
C SER A 193 -4.19 36.43 20.74
N ASP A 194 -3.61 35.73 19.77
CA ASP A 194 -3.13 36.28 18.50
C ASP A 194 -3.27 35.22 17.37
N PHE A 195 -4.43 35.15 16.70
CA PHE A 195 -4.58 34.38 15.45
C PHE A 195 -3.51 34.78 14.42
N PRO A 196 -2.60 33.89 13.98
CA PRO A 196 -1.87 34.10 12.75
C PRO A 196 -2.80 33.74 11.59
N SER A 197 -3.15 34.72 10.76
CA SER A 197 -4.10 34.51 9.65
C SER A 197 -3.48 33.88 8.39
N GLU A 198 -2.22 33.46 8.44
CA GLU A 198 -1.41 33.04 7.29
C GLU A 198 -0.33 32.04 7.76
N THR A 199 -0.12 30.95 7.01
CA THR A 199 1.05 30.08 7.17
C THR A 199 2.33 30.80 6.74
N LEU A 200 3.51 30.25 7.05
CA LEU A 200 4.78 30.75 6.51
C LEU A 200 5.03 30.28 5.06
N GLY A 201 4.05 29.59 4.47
CA GLY A 201 4.06 29.03 3.14
C GLY A 201 3.73 27.53 3.12
N PRO A 202 3.84 26.91 1.93
CA PRO A 202 3.70 25.48 1.67
C PRO A 202 3.97 24.50 2.82
N GLY A 203 2.89 23.99 3.44
CA GLY A 203 2.90 22.89 4.39
C GLY A 203 3.49 23.23 5.76
N THR A 204 3.72 24.51 6.04
CA THR A 204 4.44 24.99 7.24
C THR A 204 3.57 25.07 8.51
N GLY A 205 2.37 24.48 8.48
CA GLY A 205 1.49 24.33 9.64
C GLY A 205 2.15 23.59 10.80
N THR A 206 1.63 23.82 12.00
CA THR A 206 2.07 23.13 13.22
C THR A 206 0.87 22.91 14.12
N ASP A 207 0.75 21.72 14.69
CA ASP A 207 -0.34 21.39 15.59
C ASP A 207 0.09 20.69 16.87
N LEU A 208 -0.89 20.46 17.75
CA LEU A 208 -0.75 19.64 18.95
C LEU A 208 -1.13 18.18 18.69
N ALA A 209 -0.33 17.26 19.22
CA ALA A 209 -0.75 15.87 19.35
C ALA A 209 -1.95 15.77 20.31
N GLU A 210 -3.01 15.10 19.85
CA GLU A 210 -4.27 14.93 20.57
C GLU A 210 -4.10 14.23 21.93
N GLY A 211 -4.94 14.59 22.92
CA GLY A 211 -4.90 14.00 24.26
C GLY A 211 -3.63 14.28 25.08
N ILE A 212 -2.67 15.08 24.58
CA ILE A 212 -1.42 15.37 25.29
C ILE A 212 -1.45 16.72 25.99
N ILE A 213 -1.08 16.73 27.27
CA ILE A 213 -1.03 17.91 28.13
C ILE A 213 0.38 18.07 28.70
N ASP A 214 1.21 18.90 28.07
CA ASP A 214 2.54 19.21 28.59
C ASP A 214 2.48 20.14 29.82
N LEU A 215 2.38 19.52 31.00
CA LEU A 215 2.39 20.20 32.31
C LEU A 215 3.66 21.03 32.60
N SER A 216 4.72 20.89 31.81
CA SER A 216 5.92 21.74 31.93
C SER A 216 5.76 23.10 31.24
N GLY A 217 4.78 23.26 30.34
CA GLY A 217 4.56 24.47 29.54
C GLY A 217 5.69 24.77 28.54
N ASN A 218 6.34 23.72 28.03
CA ASN A 218 7.36 23.81 26.97
C ASN A 218 6.83 23.32 25.60
N ASP A 219 5.53 23.01 25.52
CA ASP A 219 4.79 22.66 24.32
C ASP A 219 5.44 21.52 23.51
N ARG A 220 5.94 20.51 24.24
CA ARG A 220 6.74 19.40 23.69
C ARG A 220 5.98 18.41 22.80
N HIS A 221 4.66 18.56 22.74
CA HIS A 221 3.72 17.81 21.90
C HIS A 221 3.36 18.55 20.61
N VAL A 222 3.98 19.71 20.34
CA VAL A 222 3.87 20.41 19.05
C VAL A 222 4.64 19.65 17.97
N TYR A 223 3.97 19.36 16.85
CA TYR A 223 4.55 18.75 15.66
C TYR A 223 4.56 19.69 14.45
N GLY A 224 5.02 19.17 13.30
CA GLY A 224 4.93 19.85 12.01
C GLY A 224 5.98 20.95 11.80
N GLY A 225 5.62 21.94 10.98
CA GLY A 225 6.38 23.15 10.66
C GLY A 225 7.20 23.06 9.37
N ASN A 226 7.22 21.90 8.71
CA ASN A 226 7.96 21.61 7.48
C ASN A 226 9.45 22.03 7.53
N THR A 227 10.05 21.97 8.72
CA THR A 227 11.45 22.39 8.93
C THR A 227 12.43 21.27 8.61
N ALA A 228 12.00 20.00 8.66
CA ALA A 228 12.79 18.85 8.28
C ALA A 228 11.92 17.68 7.76
N PRO A 229 11.27 17.82 6.58
CA PRO A 229 10.25 16.87 6.09
C PRO A 229 10.74 15.45 5.75
N SER A 230 12.05 15.22 5.71
CA SER A 230 12.66 13.90 5.52
C SER A 230 13.54 13.45 6.69
N GLU A 231 13.52 14.19 7.82
CA GLU A 231 14.23 13.75 9.02
C GLU A 231 13.52 12.55 9.67
N SER A 232 14.32 11.65 10.22
CA SER A 232 13.85 10.42 10.84
C SER A 232 13.54 10.67 12.31
N SER A 233 12.32 10.35 12.76
CA SER A 233 12.01 10.21 14.19
C SER A 233 12.47 8.86 14.75
N GLY A 234 13.04 7.98 13.92
CA GLY A 234 13.70 6.75 14.30
C GLY A 234 13.18 5.50 13.60
N ILE A 235 13.12 4.39 14.34
CA ILE A 235 12.74 3.05 13.87
C ILE A 235 11.74 2.45 14.86
N LEU A 236 10.60 2.01 14.35
CA LEU A 236 9.64 1.17 15.04
C LEU A 236 9.54 -0.14 14.27
N ARG A 237 9.91 -1.27 14.89
CA ARG A 237 9.81 -2.58 14.25
C ARG A 237 9.53 -3.72 15.23
N TYR A 238 8.66 -4.66 14.84
CA TYR A 238 8.13 -5.75 15.67
C TYR A 238 7.66 -5.22 17.04
N ILE A 239 6.64 -4.34 17.01
CA ILE A 239 6.08 -3.72 18.20
C ILE A 239 4.61 -4.08 18.35
N SER A 240 4.27 -4.52 19.56
CA SER A 240 2.94 -4.85 20.01
C SER A 240 2.42 -3.74 20.94
N LEU A 241 1.44 -2.95 20.50
CA LEU A 241 0.76 -1.95 21.34
C LEU A 241 -0.66 -2.44 21.66
N ARG A 242 -1.04 -2.41 22.94
CA ARG A 242 -2.26 -3.07 23.45
C ARG A 242 -3.04 -2.21 24.44
N HIS A 243 -4.37 -2.30 24.43
CA HIS A 243 -5.27 -1.87 25.52
C HIS A 243 -5.17 -0.38 25.91
N GLY A 244 -4.79 0.49 24.96
CA GLY A 244 -4.53 1.92 25.21
C GLY A 244 -5.67 2.85 24.81
N SER A 245 -5.31 4.13 24.68
CA SER A 245 -6.15 5.29 24.39
C SER A 245 -7.01 5.79 25.55
N THR A 246 -6.95 7.06 25.94
CA THR A 246 -7.73 7.58 27.07
C THR A 246 -8.42 8.90 26.78
N SER A 247 -9.74 8.90 26.98
CA SER A 247 -10.59 10.10 26.90
C SER A 247 -10.20 11.20 27.89
N LEU A 248 -9.97 12.40 27.37
CA LEU A 248 -9.97 13.66 28.11
C LEU A 248 -11.29 14.43 27.92
N GLY A 249 -12.28 13.87 27.23
CA GLY A 249 -13.61 14.45 27.05
C GLY A 249 -14.00 14.52 25.57
N TYR A 250 -14.94 15.40 25.22
CA TYR A 250 -15.38 15.58 23.84
C TYR A 250 -15.96 16.99 23.62
N SER A 251 -16.04 17.41 22.36
CA SER A 251 -16.76 18.59 21.93
C SER A 251 -17.81 18.28 20.85
N GLN A 252 -18.97 18.95 20.93
CA GLN A 252 -20.07 18.80 19.97
C GLN A 252 -20.48 20.16 19.42
N ASN A 253 -20.36 20.30 18.09
CA ASN A 253 -20.65 21.53 17.37
C ASN A 253 -21.85 21.36 16.42
N ILE A 254 -23.06 21.48 16.96
CA ILE A 254 -24.32 21.38 16.18
C ILE A 254 -24.43 22.47 15.06
N ALA A 255 -23.52 23.45 14.99
CA ALA A 255 -23.51 24.44 13.91
C ALA A 255 -22.77 23.98 12.64
N THR A 256 -21.74 23.13 12.77
CA THR A 256 -21.04 22.43 11.67
C THR A 256 -21.68 21.09 11.34
N ASN A 257 -22.62 20.62 12.18
CA ASN A 257 -23.23 19.29 12.19
C ASN A 257 -22.33 18.19 12.78
N GLU A 258 -21.21 18.57 13.39
CA GLU A 258 -20.32 17.66 14.12
C GLU A 258 -20.95 17.21 15.44
N SER A 259 -20.97 15.90 15.64
CA SER A 259 -21.26 15.26 16.90
C SER A 259 -20.02 14.58 17.43
N ASN A 260 -19.56 15.03 18.60
CA ASN A 260 -18.62 14.30 19.45
C ASN A 260 -17.22 14.12 18.84
N ASN A 261 -16.59 15.21 18.40
CA ASN A 261 -15.13 15.17 18.21
C ASN A 261 -14.49 14.91 19.58
N GLY A 262 -13.66 13.88 19.66
CA GLY A 262 -12.96 13.45 20.85
C GLY A 262 -12.01 14.51 21.40
N ASN A 263 -11.48 14.21 22.57
CA ASN A 263 -10.19 14.71 23.01
C ASN A 263 -9.51 13.54 23.68
N GLU A 264 -9.16 12.56 22.87
CA GLU A 264 -8.66 11.27 23.28
C GLU A 264 -7.15 11.23 22.97
N THR A 265 -6.42 10.25 23.52
CA THR A 265 -5.10 9.90 23.00
C THR A 265 -5.27 8.68 22.11
N ASN A 266 -4.66 8.63 20.94
CA ASN A 266 -4.67 7.41 20.13
C ASN A 266 -3.63 6.35 20.56
N LEU A 267 -3.82 5.09 20.15
CA LEU A 267 -2.97 3.98 20.62
C LEU A 267 -1.55 4.09 20.04
N LEU A 268 -1.46 4.40 18.75
CA LEU A 268 -0.26 4.91 18.09
C LEU A 268 -0.60 6.16 17.27
N GLN A 269 -0.01 7.30 17.65
CA GLN A 269 -0.20 8.58 16.97
C GLN A 269 1.10 9.04 16.31
N LEU A 270 1.05 9.28 14.99
CA LEU A 270 2.21 9.58 14.15
C LEU A 270 2.10 10.99 13.56
N CYS A 271 2.50 12.01 14.32
CA CYS A 271 2.26 13.40 13.96
C CYS A 271 3.42 13.99 13.13
N ALA A 272 3.18 14.25 11.86
CA ALA A 272 4.08 14.90 10.90
C ALA A 272 5.48 14.27 10.83
N LEU A 273 5.52 12.94 10.78
CA LEU A 273 6.77 12.20 10.66
C LEU A 273 7.37 12.32 9.25
N GLY A 274 8.69 12.45 9.19
CA GLY A 274 9.41 12.53 7.93
C GLY A 274 9.67 11.15 7.33
N SER A 275 9.77 11.10 5.99
CA SER A 275 10.08 9.91 5.17
C SER A 275 11.40 9.19 5.50
N GLY A 276 12.23 9.72 6.39
CA GLY A 276 13.38 9.01 6.96
C GLY A 276 13.04 8.06 8.11
N THR A 277 11.81 8.12 8.64
CA THR A 277 11.32 7.25 9.73
C THR A 277 10.95 5.89 9.17
N GLN A 278 11.28 4.81 9.88
CA GLN A 278 10.95 3.44 9.47
C GLN A 278 9.91 2.85 10.42
N ILE A 279 8.78 2.38 9.89
CA ILE A 279 7.71 1.73 10.65
C ILE A 279 7.33 0.44 9.91
N ASP A 280 7.56 -0.70 10.55
CA ASP A 280 7.58 -2.02 9.90
C ASP A 280 7.20 -3.13 10.88
N HIS A 281 6.16 -3.92 10.64
CA HIS A 281 5.65 -4.94 11.58
C HIS A 281 5.19 -4.35 12.93
N ILE A 282 4.03 -3.70 12.91
CA ILE A 282 3.40 -3.10 14.10
C ILE A 282 1.98 -3.66 14.24
N GLU A 283 1.58 -4.05 15.46
CA GLU A 283 0.18 -4.35 15.78
C GLU A 283 -0.36 -3.38 16.84
N LEU A 284 -1.64 -3.07 16.70
CA LEU A 284 -2.37 -2.05 17.44
C LEU A 284 -3.70 -2.68 17.87
N VAL A 285 -3.77 -3.13 19.12
CA VAL A 285 -4.87 -3.98 19.60
C VAL A 285 -5.62 -3.31 20.74
N SER A 286 -6.96 -3.27 20.67
CA SER A 286 -7.83 -2.79 21.74
C SER A 286 -7.59 -1.31 22.14
N SER A 287 -7.52 -0.42 21.15
CA SER A 287 -7.67 1.02 21.40
C SER A 287 -9.08 1.32 21.93
N ALA A 288 -9.20 2.25 22.90
CA ALA A 288 -10.49 2.87 23.26
C ALA A 288 -10.91 4.02 22.33
N ASP A 289 -10.08 4.29 21.33
CA ASP A 289 -10.19 5.30 20.28
C ASP A 289 -9.75 4.60 18.97
N ASP A 290 -8.94 5.22 18.12
CA ASP A 290 -8.37 4.58 16.92
C ASP A 290 -7.12 3.75 17.23
N GLY A 291 -6.86 2.75 16.38
CA GLY A 291 -5.63 1.97 16.44
C GLY A 291 -4.40 2.79 16.05
N LEU A 292 -4.46 3.38 14.87
CA LEU A 292 -3.42 4.21 14.26
C LEU A 292 -4.02 5.53 13.82
N GLN A 293 -3.43 6.65 14.24
CA GLN A 293 -3.74 7.97 13.70
C GLN A 293 -2.47 8.55 13.05
N VAL A 294 -2.53 8.96 11.78
CA VAL A 294 -1.37 9.53 11.06
C VAL A 294 -1.67 10.96 10.60
N MET A 295 -1.13 11.90 11.38
CA MET A 295 -1.42 13.33 11.23
C MET A 295 -0.35 14.03 10.39
N GLY A 296 -0.54 14.17 9.08
CA GLY A 296 0.41 14.85 8.20
C GLY A 296 1.76 14.12 8.00
N GLY A 297 2.72 14.80 7.37
CA GLY A 297 4.06 14.25 7.10
C GLY A 297 4.15 13.39 5.85
N THR A 298 5.19 12.55 5.77
CA THR A 298 5.53 11.68 4.63
C THR A 298 6.13 10.34 5.05
N VAL A 299 5.87 9.87 6.28
CA VAL A 299 6.33 8.55 6.73
C VAL A 299 5.67 7.45 5.90
N ASP A 300 6.44 6.42 5.54
CA ASP A 300 5.94 5.20 4.92
C ASP A 300 5.79 4.09 5.98
N LEU A 301 4.77 3.24 5.85
CA LEU A 301 4.45 2.17 6.81
C LEU A 301 4.33 0.81 6.10
N LYS A 302 4.92 -0.25 6.64
CA LYS A 302 4.77 -1.62 6.11
C LYS A 302 4.35 -2.60 7.19
N TYR A 303 3.51 -3.58 6.85
CA TYR A 303 3.05 -4.62 7.79
C TYR A 303 2.44 -4.02 9.07
N VAL A 304 1.24 -3.45 8.95
CA VAL A 304 0.51 -2.81 10.05
C VAL A 304 -0.77 -3.58 10.31
N ALA A 305 -1.02 -3.98 11.55
CA ALA A 305 -2.26 -4.61 11.99
C ALA A 305 -2.98 -3.70 13.00
N ALA A 306 -4.27 -3.44 12.77
CA ALA A 306 -5.15 -2.76 13.71
C ALA A 306 -6.34 -3.67 14.03
N ALA A 307 -6.59 -3.94 15.32
CA ALA A 307 -7.54 -4.98 15.71
C ALA A 307 -8.34 -4.61 16.96
N PHE A 308 -9.66 -4.76 16.86
CA PHE A 308 -10.62 -4.51 17.95
C PHE A 308 -10.50 -3.10 18.54
N ASN A 309 -10.33 -2.09 17.71
CA ASN A 309 -10.39 -0.70 18.17
C ASN A 309 -11.85 -0.32 18.48
N ALA A 310 -12.05 0.83 19.12
CA ALA A 310 -13.38 1.28 19.53
C ALA A 310 -14.00 2.19 18.48
N GLU A 311 -13.21 3.16 18.05
CA GLU A 311 -13.47 4.02 16.91
C GLU A 311 -12.82 3.32 15.70
N ASP A 312 -11.89 3.95 14.97
CA ASP A 312 -11.43 3.46 13.69
C ASP A 312 -10.28 2.44 13.76
N GLY A 313 -10.21 1.61 12.74
CA GLY A 313 -9.05 0.74 12.52
C GLY A 313 -7.78 1.59 12.36
N VAL A 314 -7.81 2.50 11.38
CA VAL A 314 -6.80 3.52 11.13
C VAL A 314 -7.47 4.82 10.68
N GLU A 315 -6.98 5.96 11.16
CA GLU A 315 -7.37 7.31 10.74
C GLU A 315 -6.16 8.03 10.11
N PHE A 316 -6.39 8.77 9.03
CA PHE A 316 -5.37 9.57 8.36
C PHE A 316 -5.84 11.02 8.15
N ASP A 317 -5.07 11.99 8.63
CA ASP A 317 -5.45 13.40 8.65
C ASP A 317 -4.28 14.36 8.30
N HIS A 318 -4.57 15.66 8.39
CA HIS A 318 -3.62 16.79 8.36
C HIS A 318 -2.62 16.83 7.19
N GLY A 319 -3.00 16.23 6.05
CA GLY A 319 -2.21 16.25 4.83
C GLY A 319 -1.14 15.16 4.74
N TRP A 320 -1.36 13.97 5.35
CA TRP A 320 -0.40 12.87 5.25
C TRP A 320 -0.26 12.38 3.81
N ALA A 321 1.00 12.29 3.34
CA ALA A 321 1.35 12.00 1.96
C ALA A 321 2.42 10.88 1.88
N GLY A 322 2.21 9.79 2.63
CA GLY A 322 3.07 8.62 2.66
C GLY A 322 2.57 7.43 1.84
N ARG A 323 3.28 6.30 1.95
CA ARG A 323 2.90 5.01 1.37
C ARG A 323 2.62 3.98 2.46
N MET A 324 1.71 3.05 2.18
CA MET A 324 1.39 1.94 3.07
C MET A 324 1.23 0.63 2.29
N GLN A 325 1.84 -0.46 2.78
CA GLN A 325 1.62 -1.80 2.22
C GLN A 325 1.45 -2.85 3.32
N TYR A 326 0.57 -3.83 3.08
CA TYR A 326 0.19 -4.86 4.05
C TYR A 326 -0.47 -4.27 5.29
N LEU A 327 -1.60 -3.59 5.07
CA LEU A 327 -2.47 -3.11 6.15
C LEU A 327 -3.54 -4.16 6.45
N PHE A 328 -3.58 -4.67 7.67
CA PHE A 328 -4.65 -5.52 8.14
C PHE A 328 -5.51 -4.78 9.18
N VAL A 329 -6.82 -4.81 9.00
CA VAL A 329 -7.78 -4.29 9.98
C VAL A 329 -8.85 -5.34 10.25
N ILE A 330 -9.10 -5.62 11.53
CA ILE A 330 -10.29 -6.37 11.97
C ILE A 330 -10.97 -5.68 13.13
N ASN A 331 -12.19 -5.20 12.90
CA ASN A 331 -13.03 -4.65 13.96
C ASN A 331 -14.20 -5.58 14.26
N ASP A 332 -14.65 -5.56 15.50
CA ASP A 332 -15.82 -6.30 15.97
C ASP A 332 -16.78 -5.36 16.73
N SER A 333 -17.94 -5.84 17.12
CA SER A 333 -18.95 -5.02 17.81
C SER A 333 -18.64 -4.72 19.29
N SER A 334 -17.44 -5.08 19.79
CA SER A 334 -17.07 -4.91 21.21
C SER A 334 -17.15 -3.44 21.61
N GLN A 335 -18.22 -3.14 22.35
CA GLN A 335 -18.68 -1.77 22.59
C GLN A 335 -17.64 -0.91 23.32
N VAL A 336 -17.60 0.36 22.91
CA VAL A 336 -16.71 1.42 23.40
C VAL A 336 -16.87 1.69 24.90
N VAL A 337 -15.79 2.15 25.53
CA VAL A 337 -15.78 2.73 26.88
C VAL A 337 -15.44 4.23 26.78
N GLY A 338 -16.35 5.00 26.16
CA GLY A 338 -16.10 6.37 25.68
C GLY A 338 -17.34 6.99 25.02
N ASP A 339 -17.23 8.22 24.50
CA ASP A 339 -18.37 9.01 23.98
C ASP A 339 -18.75 8.74 22.51
N SER A 340 -18.20 7.68 21.89
CA SER A 340 -18.51 7.30 20.51
C SER A 340 -20.02 7.10 20.30
N LEU A 341 -20.65 8.08 19.66
CA LEU A 341 -21.99 8.01 19.10
C LEU A 341 -21.96 7.97 17.55
N GLY A 342 -20.75 7.87 16.98
CA GLY A 342 -20.49 7.76 15.55
C GLY A 342 -20.69 6.34 14.99
N ILE A 343 -20.36 6.18 13.71
CA ILE A 343 -20.20 4.88 13.06
C ILE A 343 -18.71 4.69 12.87
N SER A 344 -18.09 3.74 13.58
CA SER A 344 -16.69 3.42 13.33
C SER A 344 -16.47 2.75 11.98
N ASN A 345 -15.27 2.95 11.46
CA ASN A 345 -14.77 2.56 10.16
C ASN A 345 -13.61 1.56 10.31
N ALA A 346 -13.26 0.83 9.26
CA ALA A 346 -11.96 0.14 9.22
C ALA A 346 -10.82 1.08 8.79
N ILE A 347 -11.15 2.12 8.02
CA ILE A 347 -10.26 3.21 7.64
C ILE A 347 -11.07 4.49 7.45
N ASP A 348 -10.68 5.57 8.12
CA ASP A 348 -11.19 6.92 7.86
C ASP A 348 -10.04 7.83 7.37
N ILE A 349 -10.39 8.82 6.55
CA ILE A 349 -9.45 9.62 5.78
C ILE A 349 -9.96 11.06 5.69
N GLU A 350 -9.44 11.90 6.58
CA GLU A 350 -9.65 13.33 6.59
C GLU A 350 -8.61 14.02 5.71
N GLY A 351 -9.04 14.74 4.68
CA GLY A 351 -8.13 15.46 3.80
C GLY A 351 -7.56 16.73 4.43
N ASP A 352 -8.40 17.43 5.21
CA ASP A 352 -8.06 18.63 5.96
C ASP A 352 -8.96 18.79 7.22
N ASP A 353 -8.46 19.50 8.24
CA ASP A 353 -9.13 19.76 9.53
C ASP A 353 -10.05 21.00 9.45
N TRP A 354 -10.99 20.95 8.50
CA TRP A 354 -11.88 22.07 8.17
C TRP A 354 -12.91 22.33 9.28
N GLU A 355 -13.28 21.26 9.94
CA GLU A 355 -14.13 21.12 11.11
C GLU A 355 -13.68 22.04 12.24
N GLN A 356 -12.38 21.98 12.60
CA GLN A 356 -11.77 22.89 13.59
C GLN A 356 -11.42 24.28 13.00
N SER A 357 -11.74 24.52 11.72
CA SER A 357 -11.43 25.74 10.96
C SER A 357 -9.93 26.06 10.86
N ASN A 358 -9.09 25.01 10.83
CA ASN A 358 -7.65 25.08 11.01
C ASN A 358 -6.87 24.79 9.70
N VAL A 359 -7.46 25.04 8.52
CA VAL A 359 -6.90 24.59 7.22
C VAL A 359 -6.28 25.73 6.39
N ASP A 360 -5.05 25.54 5.91
CA ASP A 360 -4.48 26.37 4.85
C ASP A 360 -5.03 25.97 3.46
N ILE A 361 -6.27 26.40 3.18
CA ILE A 361 -6.92 26.20 1.87
C ILE A 361 -6.16 26.81 0.67
N SER A 362 -5.09 27.58 0.92
CA SER A 362 -4.22 28.09 -0.14
C SER A 362 -3.13 27.09 -0.57
N PHE A 363 -2.98 25.99 0.17
CA PHE A 363 -1.95 24.98 -0.06
C PHE A 363 -2.37 23.54 0.29
N MET A 364 -2.72 22.76 -0.74
CA MET A 364 -2.56 21.29 -0.72
C MET A 364 -1.13 20.94 -0.27
N PRO A 365 -0.92 19.96 0.63
CA PRO A 365 -1.51 18.64 0.51
C PRO A 365 -2.91 18.52 1.12
N TYR A 366 -3.75 17.75 0.45
CA TYR A 366 -4.73 16.94 1.16
C TYR A 366 -4.07 15.65 1.63
N THR A 367 -4.66 14.96 2.60
CA THR A 367 -4.29 13.58 2.92
C THR A 367 -4.48 12.70 1.69
N ASN A 368 -3.38 12.21 1.12
CA ASN A 368 -3.37 11.55 -0.18
C ASN A 368 -2.47 10.29 -0.24
N PRO A 369 -2.59 9.38 0.75
CA PRO A 369 -1.72 8.22 0.87
C PRO A 369 -1.88 7.25 -0.30
N ALA A 370 -0.79 6.57 -0.64
CA ALA A 370 -0.81 5.44 -1.55
C ALA A 370 -0.82 4.12 -0.75
N ILE A 371 -1.94 3.41 -0.77
CA ILE A 371 -2.19 2.23 0.08
C ILE A 371 -2.38 1.00 -0.82
N ILE A 372 -1.57 -0.05 -0.63
CA ILE A 372 -1.67 -1.26 -1.44
C ILE A 372 -1.73 -2.49 -0.53
N ASN A 373 -2.43 -3.55 -0.94
CA ASN A 373 -2.51 -4.79 -0.17
C ASN A 373 -3.12 -4.57 1.24
N GLY A 374 -4.34 -4.02 1.30
CA GLY A 374 -5.11 -3.90 2.54
C GLY A 374 -6.12 -5.04 2.74
N THR A 375 -6.24 -5.66 3.91
CA THR A 375 -7.34 -6.57 4.26
C THR A 375 -8.14 -5.96 5.41
N PHE A 376 -9.41 -5.65 5.17
CA PHE A 376 -10.32 -5.04 6.13
C PHE A 376 -11.50 -5.98 6.41
N ILE A 377 -11.77 -6.28 7.68
CA ILE A 377 -12.85 -7.17 8.12
C ILE A 377 -13.70 -6.46 9.19
N GLY A 378 -15.03 -6.48 9.03
CA GLY A 378 -15.96 -5.78 9.93
C GLY A 378 -17.18 -6.58 10.42
N PRO A 379 -17.93 -6.05 11.41
CA PRO A 379 -19.02 -6.72 12.11
C PRO A 379 -20.44 -6.36 11.62
N LYS A 380 -20.60 -5.97 10.34
CA LYS A 380 -21.84 -5.44 9.73
C LYS A 380 -22.44 -4.15 10.34
N SER A 381 -22.05 -3.74 11.54
CA SER A 381 -22.50 -2.47 12.16
C SER A 381 -21.65 -1.25 11.83
N GLN A 382 -20.57 -1.43 11.08
CA GLN A 382 -19.54 -0.44 10.76
C GLN A 382 -19.38 -0.25 9.25
N SER A 383 -18.63 0.79 8.87
CA SER A 383 -18.26 1.13 7.49
C SER A 383 -16.89 0.55 7.12
N GLY A 384 -16.70 0.20 5.84
CA GLY A 384 -15.42 -0.30 5.35
C GLY A 384 -14.38 0.81 5.21
N MET A 385 -14.75 1.89 4.54
CA MET A 385 -13.93 3.08 4.36
C MET A 385 -14.84 4.31 4.37
N ARG A 386 -14.41 5.38 5.04
CA ARG A 386 -14.99 6.71 4.89
C ARG A 386 -13.91 7.67 4.40
N ILE A 387 -14.32 8.68 3.64
CA ILE A 387 -13.43 9.67 3.04
C ILE A 387 -14.11 11.03 3.20
N HIS A 388 -13.57 11.86 4.10
CA HIS A 388 -14.05 13.21 4.36
C HIS A 388 -13.46 14.20 3.36
N ASN A 389 -13.78 15.47 3.55
CA ASN A 389 -13.30 16.59 2.76
C ASN A 389 -11.79 16.59 2.49
N GLY A 390 -11.43 16.93 1.25
CA GLY A 390 -10.07 16.86 0.72
C GLY A 390 -9.51 15.44 0.54
N GLY A 391 -10.02 14.43 1.25
CA GLY A 391 -9.46 13.08 1.31
C GLY A 391 -9.23 12.53 -0.10
N SER A 392 -7.99 12.13 -0.40
CA SER A 392 -7.55 11.79 -1.76
C SER A 392 -6.69 10.50 -1.82
N PRO A 393 -7.12 9.38 -1.22
CA PRO A 393 -6.35 8.14 -1.23
C PRO A 393 -6.15 7.58 -2.65
N LYS A 394 -5.03 6.87 -2.81
CA LYS A 394 -4.69 6.07 -3.99
C LYS A 394 -4.55 4.62 -3.53
N MET A 395 -5.67 3.88 -3.51
CA MET A 395 -5.73 2.51 -3.00
C MET A 395 -5.86 1.46 -4.11
N SER A 396 -5.10 0.36 -3.99
CA SER A 396 -5.31 -0.82 -4.82
C SER A 396 -4.96 -2.16 -4.17
N ASN A 397 -5.46 -3.25 -4.77
CA ASN A 397 -5.23 -4.64 -4.33
C ASN A 397 -5.73 -4.91 -2.90
N SER A 398 -6.77 -4.21 -2.44
CA SER A 398 -7.34 -4.40 -1.09
C SER A 398 -8.60 -5.27 -1.08
N ILE A 399 -8.92 -5.85 0.07
CA ILE A 399 -10.16 -6.61 0.34
C ILE A 399 -10.93 -5.93 1.47
N PHE A 400 -12.24 -5.72 1.28
CA PHE A 400 -13.18 -5.29 2.33
C PHE A 400 -14.25 -6.36 2.51
N ALA A 401 -14.37 -6.93 3.72
CA ALA A 401 -15.30 -8.00 4.03
C ALA A 401 -16.20 -7.70 5.24
N GLY A 402 -17.50 -7.99 5.14
CA GLY A 402 -18.41 -8.01 6.29
C GLY A 402 -18.89 -6.65 6.80
N PHE A 403 -18.79 -5.56 6.04
CA PHE A 403 -19.24 -4.24 6.48
C PHE A 403 -20.73 -3.95 6.21
N GLY A 404 -21.33 -3.06 7.00
CA GLY A 404 -22.71 -2.59 6.78
C GLY A 404 -22.80 -1.54 5.69
N GLN A 405 -21.74 -0.75 5.53
CA GLN A 405 -21.53 0.25 4.49
C GLN A 405 -20.16 -0.01 3.85
N GLY A 406 -20.01 0.23 2.55
CA GLY A 406 -18.75 -0.05 1.86
C GLY A 406 -17.77 1.10 1.95
N ILE A 407 -17.74 1.91 0.89
CA ILE A 407 -16.88 3.08 0.77
C ILE A 407 -17.79 4.30 0.70
N ASP A 408 -17.73 5.16 1.70
CA ASP A 408 -18.55 6.37 1.81
C ASP A 408 -17.74 7.62 1.44
N PHE A 409 -18.35 8.49 0.63
CA PHE A 409 -17.78 9.74 0.14
C PHE A 409 -18.65 10.89 0.64
N GLU A 410 -18.08 11.79 1.43
CA GLU A 410 -18.80 12.93 1.99
C GLU A 410 -18.96 14.09 0.99
N ASP A 411 -20.11 14.79 1.04
CA ASP A 411 -20.47 15.97 0.23
C ASP A 411 -20.41 17.28 1.07
N HIS A 412 -19.21 17.80 1.36
CA HIS A 412 -19.04 19.04 2.14
C HIS A 412 -18.15 20.11 1.46
N ASP A 413 -18.52 21.39 1.57
CA ASP A 413 -17.69 22.52 1.05
C ASP A 413 -16.39 22.65 1.87
N PRO A 414 -15.21 23.00 1.30
CA PRO A 414 -15.03 23.62 -0.02
C PRO A 414 -14.46 22.71 -1.11
N CYS A 415 -14.07 21.48 -0.79
CA CYS A 415 -13.43 20.50 -1.69
C CYS A 415 -13.80 19.08 -1.25
N ASP A 416 -14.99 18.61 -1.64
CA ASP A 416 -15.49 17.30 -1.23
C ASP A 416 -14.70 16.12 -1.84
N ALA A 417 -14.77 14.95 -1.19
CA ALA A 417 -14.07 13.74 -1.63
C ALA A 417 -14.55 13.26 -3.02
N TRP A 418 -15.80 13.56 -3.37
CA TRP A 418 -16.39 13.19 -4.65
C TRP A 418 -15.83 14.02 -5.82
N GLU A 419 -15.51 15.30 -5.62
CA GLU A 419 -14.77 16.14 -6.56
C GLU A 419 -13.34 15.62 -6.75
N MET A 420 -12.65 15.18 -5.69
CA MET A 420 -11.31 14.58 -5.82
C MET A 420 -11.31 13.32 -6.69
N LEU A 421 -12.35 12.49 -6.57
CA LEU A 421 -12.61 11.35 -7.44
C LEU A 421 -12.93 11.76 -8.89
N LEU A 422 -13.75 12.80 -9.09
CA LEU A 422 -14.09 13.33 -10.42
C LEU A 422 -12.90 13.94 -11.17
N PHE A 423 -11.95 14.54 -10.45
CA PHE A 423 -10.70 15.06 -11.02
C PHE A 423 -9.62 13.99 -11.20
N GLY A 424 -9.79 12.82 -10.57
CA GLY A 424 -8.87 11.69 -10.65
C GLY A 424 -7.65 11.80 -9.73
N GLU A 425 -7.75 12.63 -8.69
CA GLU A 425 -6.74 12.71 -7.62
C GLU A 425 -6.96 11.59 -6.59
N LEU A 426 -8.23 11.28 -6.28
CA LEU A 426 -8.63 10.08 -5.54
C LEU A 426 -8.79 8.91 -6.51
N VAL A 427 -8.18 7.76 -6.19
CA VAL A 427 -8.16 6.58 -7.07
C VAL A 427 -8.30 5.29 -6.27
N LEU A 428 -9.39 4.55 -6.50
CA LEU A 428 -9.63 3.23 -5.90
C LEU A 428 -9.71 2.17 -7.02
N LYS A 429 -8.68 1.32 -7.15
CA LYS A 429 -8.54 0.37 -8.26
C LYS A 429 -8.32 -1.05 -7.77
N ASN A 430 -8.86 -2.03 -8.47
CA ASN A 430 -8.57 -3.45 -8.22
C ASN A 430 -8.74 -3.82 -6.74
N ASN A 431 -9.88 -3.48 -6.15
CA ASN A 431 -10.25 -3.88 -4.79
C ASN A 431 -11.41 -4.87 -4.83
N GLN A 432 -11.41 -5.80 -3.88
CA GLN A 432 -12.43 -6.84 -3.72
C GLN A 432 -13.34 -6.47 -2.55
N LEU A 433 -14.66 -6.36 -2.79
CA LEU A 433 -15.64 -6.04 -1.76
C LEU A 433 -16.60 -7.23 -1.62
N TRP A 434 -16.75 -7.77 -0.41
CA TRP A 434 -17.56 -8.95 -0.18
C TRP A 434 -18.42 -8.85 1.06
N ASP A 435 -19.68 -9.26 0.94
CA ASP A 435 -20.66 -9.15 2.00
C ASP A 435 -20.69 -7.73 2.61
N VAL A 436 -20.74 -6.74 1.73
CA VAL A 436 -20.79 -5.31 2.07
C VAL A 436 -22.21 -4.80 1.83
N GLY A 437 -22.86 -4.34 2.89
CA GLY A 437 -24.28 -3.99 2.88
C GLY A 437 -25.20 -5.18 2.57
N ASP A 438 -26.29 -4.92 1.83
CA ASP A 438 -27.31 -5.89 1.39
C ASP A 438 -27.17 -6.27 -0.11
N SER A 439 -26.11 -5.81 -0.80
CA SER A 439 -25.99 -5.93 -2.27
C SER A 439 -24.79 -6.79 -2.73
N THR A 440 -24.81 -7.16 -4.01
CA THR A 440 -23.76 -7.95 -4.69
C THR A 440 -23.19 -7.22 -5.90
N SER A 441 -23.32 -5.89 -5.97
CA SER A 441 -22.74 -5.07 -7.02
C SER A 441 -22.01 -3.87 -6.42
N ILE A 442 -20.80 -3.61 -6.92
CA ILE A 442 -19.96 -2.46 -6.56
C ILE A 442 -20.76 -1.14 -6.54
N SER A 443 -21.72 -0.97 -7.46
CA SER A 443 -22.57 0.21 -7.55
C SER A 443 -23.37 0.57 -6.29
N ASP A 444 -23.61 -0.42 -5.44
CA ASP A 444 -24.46 -0.30 -4.26
C ASP A 444 -23.61 -0.36 -2.97
N MET A 445 -22.31 -0.62 -3.11
CA MET A 445 -21.31 -0.64 -2.04
C MET A 445 -20.55 0.69 -1.95
N ILE A 446 -20.61 1.53 -2.99
CA ILE A 446 -20.16 2.93 -2.95
C ILE A 446 -21.34 3.81 -2.50
N LEU A 447 -21.13 4.57 -1.43
CA LEU A 447 -22.07 5.54 -0.89
C LEU A 447 -21.57 6.97 -1.20
N TYR A 448 -22.52 7.89 -1.33
CA TYR A 448 -22.30 9.33 -1.47
C TYR A 448 -23.58 10.00 -0.99
N ASP A 449 -23.48 10.88 0.01
CA ASP A 449 -24.62 11.48 0.70
C ASP A 449 -25.19 12.71 -0.05
N GLY A 450 -24.44 13.23 -1.02
CA GLY A 450 -24.77 14.40 -1.83
C GLY A 450 -25.76 14.22 -2.99
N HIS A 451 -25.93 15.28 -3.79
CA HIS A 451 -26.97 15.32 -4.83
C HIS A 451 -26.52 14.79 -6.20
N ILE A 452 -26.71 13.49 -6.44
CA ILE A 452 -26.43 12.84 -7.74
C ILE A 452 -27.30 13.40 -8.88
N SER A 453 -26.67 14.12 -9.79
CA SER A 453 -27.20 14.56 -11.08
C SER A 453 -27.01 13.51 -12.18
N SER A 454 -27.74 13.62 -13.29
CA SER A 454 -27.72 12.63 -14.39
C SER A 454 -26.39 12.53 -15.16
N ALA A 455 -25.34 13.25 -14.78
CA ALA A 455 -23.99 13.13 -15.34
C ALA A 455 -23.07 12.17 -14.54
N GLN A 456 -23.40 11.88 -13.27
CA GLN A 456 -22.58 11.10 -12.34
C GLN A 456 -22.71 9.56 -12.51
N PHE A 457 -23.65 9.06 -13.32
CA PHE A 457 -23.76 7.63 -13.64
C PHE A 457 -22.48 7.03 -14.26
N ASN A 458 -21.62 7.85 -14.90
CA ASN A 458 -20.36 7.38 -15.47
C ASN A 458 -19.29 7.05 -14.41
N VAL A 459 -19.39 7.59 -13.18
CA VAL A 459 -18.40 7.33 -12.12
C VAL A 459 -18.49 5.87 -11.65
N MET A 460 -19.71 5.34 -11.57
CA MET A 460 -19.94 3.96 -11.16
C MET A 460 -19.48 2.94 -12.21
N ASP A 461 -19.62 3.29 -13.50
CA ASP A 461 -19.00 2.53 -14.59
C ASP A 461 -17.46 2.56 -14.51
N SER A 462 -16.86 3.65 -14.00
CA SER A 462 -15.40 3.75 -13.80
C SER A 462 -14.90 2.79 -12.72
N PHE A 463 -15.57 2.64 -11.58
CA PHE A 463 -15.15 1.71 -10.52
C PHE A 463 -15.01 0.25 -11.02
N VAL A 464 -15.95 -0.21 -11.84
CA VAL A 464 -15.89 -1.56 -12.44
C VAL A 464 -14.83 -1.63 -13.54
N GLN A 465 -14.67 -0.57 -14.35
CA GLN A 465 -13.58 -0.46 -15.34
C GLN A 465 -12.18 -0.37 -14.70
N TRP A 466 -12.10 0.02 -13.43
CA TRP A 466 -10.90 0.08 -12.61
C TRP A 466 -10.58 -1.24 -11.90
N GLY A 467 -11.27 -2.34 -12.25
CA GLY A 467 -11.00 -3.68 -11.74
C GLY A 467 -11.56 -3.97 -10.36
N ASN A 468 -12.38 -3.08 -9.77
CA ASN A 468 -13.03 -3.38 -8.49
C ASN A 468 -14.15 -4.43 -8.68
N VAL A 469 -14.22 -5.43 -7.80
CA VAL A 469 -15.05 -6.63 -7.93
C VAL A 469 -15.85 -6.94 -6.66
N ALA A 470 -17.09 -7.40 -6.83
CA ALA A 470 -17.98 -7.80 -5.75
C ALA A 470 -18.02 -9.33 -5.63
N GLU A 471 -16.93 -9.95 -5.18
CA GLU A 471 -16.65 -11.38 -5.26
C GLU A 471 -16.06 -11.91 -3.96
N ASP A 472 -16.26 -13.20 -3.65
CA ASP A 472 -15.83 -13.83 -2.40
C ASP A 472 -14.29 -13.97 -2.32
N PRO A 473 -13.60 -13.42 -1.29
CA PRO A 473 -12.16 -13.59 -1.10
C PRO A 473 -11.79 -14.96 -0.53
N MET A 474 -12.79 -15.80 -0.23
CA MET A 474 -12.63 -17.20 0.18
C MET A 474 -11.87 -17.40 1.50
N PHE A 475 -11.88 -16.40 2.40
CA PHE A 475 -11.40 -16.51 3.78
C PHE A 475 -12.57 -16.60 4.79
N ASP A 476 -12.36 -17.26 5.94
CA ASP A 476 -13.47 -17.75 6.79
C ASP A 476 -14.01 -16.72 7.81
N TYR A 477 -14.12 -15.44 7.43
CA TYR A 477 -14.59 -14.39 8.34
C TYR A 477 -16.06 -14.55 8.75
N SER A 478 -16.90 -15.13 7.88
CA SER A 478 -18.34 -15.34 8.14
C SER A 478 -18.64 -16.40 9.20
N VAL A 479 -17.67 -17.27 9.52
CA VAL A 479 -17.73 -18.17 10.67
C VAL A 479 -17.08 -17.53 11.90
N ALA A 480 -16.01 -16.77 11.71
CA ALA A 480 -15.31 -16.10 12.80
C ALA A 480 -16.17 -15.05 13.53
N ILE A 481 -16.93 -14.22 12.80
CA ILE A 481 -17.79 -13.17 13.37
C ILE A 481 -19.22 -13.69 13.55
N ASP A 482 -19.72 -13.71 14.80
CA ASP A 482 -21.10 -14.12 15.10
C ASP A 482 -22.10 -13.07 14.58
N GLU A 483 -22.93 -13.44 13.59
CA GLU A 483 -23.94 -12.56 12.96
C GLU A 483 -24.94 -11.90 13.93
N VAL A 484 -25.09 -12.42 15.15
CA VAL A 484 -26.09 -11.95 16.13
C VAL A 484 -25.48 -10.97 17.14
N THR A 485 -24.23 -11.21 17.56
CA THR A 485 -23.52 -10.33 18.49
C THR A 485 -22.67 -9.30 17.77
N GLY A 486 -22.14 -9.62 16.58
CA GLY A 486 -21.12 -8.87 15.84
C GLY A 486 -19.70 -9.07 16.39
N MET A 487 -19.49 -10.03 17.30
CA MET A 487 -18.19 -10.28 17.93
C MET A 487 -17.42 -11.38 17.22
N VAL A 488 -16.08 -11.30 17.21
CA VAL A 488 -15.27 -12.46 16.83
C VAL A 488 -15.37 -13.54 17.90
N SER A 489 -15.66 -14.77 17.47
CA SER A 489 -15.99 -15.90 18.34
C SER A 489 -15.24 -17.20 18.01
N ASP A 490 -14.77 -17.34 16.77
CA ASP A 490 -13.91 -18.42 16.28
C ASP A 490 -12.66 -17.81 15.58
N PRO A 491 -11.54 -18.54 15.45
CA PRO A 491 -10.34 -18.03 14.78
C PRO A 491 -10.57 -17.72 13.29
N VAL A 492 -9.94 -16.64 12.81
CA VAL A 492 -9.97 -16.22 11.41
C VAL A 492 -8.84 -16.92 10.66
N PHE A 493 -9.14 -17.51 9.49
CA PHE A 493 -8.11 -17.80 8.49
C PHE A 493 -7.92 -16.53 7.65
N LEU A 494 -6.72 -15.93 7.66
CA LEU A 494 -6.47 -14.60 7.07
C LEU A 494 -6.02 -14.62 5.61
N GLU A 495 -5.44 -15.73 5.16
CA GLU A 495 -5.04 -15.88 3.76
C GLU A 495 -6.32 -15.92 2.91
N PRO A 496 -6.43 -15.09 1.86
CA PRO A 496 -7.47 -15.26 0.86
C PRO A 496 -7.33 -16.66 0.25
N GLY A 497 -8.46 -17.32 -0.05
CA GLY A 497 -8.40 -18.55 -0.83
C GLY A 497 -7.89 -18.30 -2.25
N HIS A 498 -7.66 -19.35 -3.03
CA HIS A 498 -7.13 -19.28 -4.41
C HIS A 498 -8.15 -18.69 -5.43
N GLY A 499 -8.64 -17.48 -5.18
CA GLY A 499 -9.60 -16.73 -5.97
C GLY A 499 -8.97 -15.89 -7.07
N LEU A 500 -9.48 -14.67 -7.24
CA LEU A 500 -9.06 -13.76 -8.31
C LEU A 500 -7.61 -13.28 -8.12
N THR A 501 -6.89 -13.13 -9.23
CA THR A 501 -5.60 -12.44 -9.27
C THR A 501 -5.77 -11.01 -9.78
N PRO A 502 -5.13 -10.00 -9.17
CA PRO A 502 -4.95 -8.67 -9.74
C PRO A 502 -4.49 -8.70 -11.21
N ALA A 503 -4.99 -7.77 -12.02
CA ALA A 503 -4.43 -7.57 -13.36
C ALA A 503 -3.09 -6.81 -13.26
N LEU A 504 -2.11 -7.21 -14.09
CA LEU A 504 -0.75 -6.65 -14.13
C LEU A 504 -0.71 -5.11 -14.25
N GLU A 505 -1.73 -4.50 -14.84
CA GLU A 505 -1.84 -3.04 -15.02
C GLU A 505 -2.16 -2.26 -13.72
N TYR A 506 -2.50 -2.96 -12.63
CA TYR A 506 -2.80 -2.37 -11.32
C TYR A 506 -1.66 -2.52 -10.30
N ILE A 507 -0.55 -3.17 -10.66
CA ILE A 507 0.66 -3.17 -9.83
C ILE A 507 1.28 -1.76 -9.86
N SER A 508 1.66 -1.24 -8.69
CA SER A 508 2.27 0.09 -8.61
C SER A 508 3.67 0.11 -9.22
N PRO A 509 3.99 1.07 -10.11
CA PRO A 509 5.32 1.20 -10.70
C PRO A 509 6.36 1.82 -9.73
N ASP A 510 5.96 2.18 -8.50
CA ASP A 510 6.90 2.62 -7.47
C ASP A 510 7.55 1.42 -6.78
N ALA A 511 8.87 1.30 -6.95
CA ALA A 511 9.70 0.20 -6.45
C ALA A 511 9.86 0.13 -4.92
N TRP A 512 9.17 0.99 -4.16
CA TRP A 512 8.99 0.81 -2.71
C TRP A 512 7.93 -0.27 -2.39
N PHE A 513 6.91 -0.41 -3.24
CA PHE A 513 5.91 -1.45 -3.11
C PHE A 513 6.44 -2.78 -3.64
N ASP A 514 6.23 -3.84 -2.87
CA ASP A 514 6.43 -5.20 -3.36
C ASP A 514 5.36 -5.49 -4.43
N GLN A 515 5.74 -6.23 -5.47
CA GLN A 515 5.02 -6.27 -6.74
C GLN A 515 4.02 -7.43 -6.75
N GLU A 516 3.06 -7.38 -5.82
CA GLU A 516 2.22 -8.53 -5.48
C GLU A 516 1.09 -8.82 -6.47
N MET A 517 0.85 -10.12 -6.66
CA MET A 517 -0.16 -10.70 -7.58
C MET A 517 -1.35 -11.31 -6.84
N TYR A 518 -1.70 -10.74 -5.68
CA TYR A 518 -2.88 -11.11 -4.88
C TYR A 518 -3.56 -9.86 -4.29
N PHE A 519 -4.82 -10.03 -3.87
CA PHE A 519 -5.56 -9.04 -3.11
C PHE A 519 -5.33 -9.24 -1.60
N GLY A 520 -5.38 -8.17 -0.82
CA GLY A 520 -5.26 -8.22 0.63
C GLY A 520 -3.82 -8.14 1.13
N ALA A 521 -3.69 -8.12 2.46
CA ALA A 521 -2.44 -7.99 3.20
C ALA A 521 -1.68 -9.31 3.44
N PHE A 522 -2.20 -10.44 2.94
CA PHE A 522 -1.65 -11.79 3.16
C PHE A 522 -1.59 -12.55 1.84
N GLU A 523 -0.45 -13.19 1.56
CA GLU A 523 -0.25 -14.01 0.36
C GLU A 523 -1.08 -15.31 0.46
N PRO A 524 -1.90 -15.66 -0.55
CA PRO A 524 -2.63 -16.94 -0.59
C PRO A 524 -1.69 -18.15 -0.56
N GLY A 525 -1.67 -18.89 0.55
CA GLY A 525 -0.75 -20.01 0.77
C GLY A 525 0.69 -19.60 1.14
N GLY A 526 0.92 -18.32 1.45
CA GLY A 526 2.19 -17.81 1.98
C GLY A 526 2.24 -17.83 3.51
N GLU A 527 3.29 -17.24 4.09
CA GLU A 527 3.41 -17.13 5.55
C GLU A 527 2.57 -15.96 6.09
N ASN A 528 1.78 -16.21 7.15
CA ASN A 528 1.12 -15.14 7.88
C ASN A 528 2.17 -14.30 8.64
N TRP A 529 2.39 -13.05 8.21
CA TRP A 529 3.41 -12.17 8.80
C TRP A 529 3.12 -11.75 10.25
N LEU A 530 1.96 -12.08 10.82
CA LEU A 530 1.63 -11.91 12.25
C LEU A 530 2.11 -13.08 13.13
N THR A 531 2.53 -14.20 12.54
CA THR A 531 3.00 -15.40 13.25
C THR A 531 4.29 -15.17 14.05
N CYS A 532 4.48 -15.94 15.11
CA CYS A 532 5.57 -15.88 16.11
C CYS A 532 5.63 -14.65 17.04
N TRP A 533 5.09 -13.49 16.67
CA TRP A 533 5.36 -12.23 17.39
C TRP A 533 4.13 -11.46 17.88
N SER A 534 2.98 -11.63 17.23
CA SER A 534 1.78 -10.85 17.50
C SER A 534 1.02 -11.30 18.75
N TYR A 535 0.30 -10.36 19.36
CA TYR A 535 -0.67 -10.62 20.41
C TYR A 535 -1.89 -11.34 19.88
N LEU A 536 -2.29 -11.02 18.64
CA LEU A 536 -3.43 -11.62 17.96
C LEU A 536 -3.24 -13.15 17.82
N GLU A 537 -2.03 -13.60 17.46
CA GLU A 537 -1.66 -15.01 17.54
C GLU A 537 -1.65 -15.53 18.99
N GLN A 538 -1.06 -14.80 19.94
CA GLN A 538 -0.99 -15.22 21.36
C GLN A 538 -2.36 -15.46 22.00
N VAL A 539 -3.40 -14.72 21.61
CA VAL A 539 -4.79 -14.93 22.07
C VAL A 539 -5.57 -15.95 21.23
N GLY A 540 -4.94 -16.52 20.18
CA GLY A 540 -5.54 -17.54 19.31
C GLY A 540 -6.56 -17.00 18.31
N LEU A 541 -6.43 -15.73 17.90
CA LEU A 541 -7.31 -15.14 16.87
C LEU A 541 -7.10 -15.80 15.50
N PHE A 542 -5.90 -16.31 15.24
CA PHE A 542 -5.55 -17.00 14.00
C PHE A 542 -5.06 -18.41 14.33
N THR A 543 -5.27 -19.31 13.38
CA THR A 543 -4.67 -20.66 13.44
C THR A 543 -4.00 -20.95 12.12
N ASP A 544 -2.80 -21.54 12.18
CA ASP A 544 -2.25 -22.27 11.03
C ASP A 544 -3.31 -23.27 10.52
N GLY A 545 -3.46 -23.36 9.19
CA GLY A 545 -4.55 -24.09 8.53
C GLY A 545 -4.67 -25.59 8.84
N ASP A 546 -3.74 -26.18 9.59
CA ASP A 546 -3.73 -27.59 10.01
C ASP A 546 -4.69 -27.89 11.18
N SER A 547 -5.17 -26.87 11.92
CA SER A 547 -5.90 -27.09 13.18
C SER A 547 -7.36 -27.56 13.03
N LEU A 548 -8.01 -27.33 11.88
CA LEU A 548 -9.42 -27.67 11.63
C LEU A 548 -9.69 -29.12 11.20
N GLY A 549 -8.75 -30.05 11.43
CA GLY A 549 -8.99 -31.49 11.32
C GLY A 549 -9.34 -32.00 9.91
N GLY A 550 -9.07 -31.19 8.89
CA GLY A 550 -9.00 -31.64 7.50
C GLY A 550 -7.96 -32.74 7.35
N VAL A 551 -8.13 -33.61 6.35
CA VAL A 551 -7.05 -34.53 5.99
C VAL A 551 -5.98 -33.69 5.33
N SER A 552 -4.81 -33.53 5.95
CA SER A 552 -3.71 -32.86 5.29
C SER A 552 -3.31 -33.65 4.04
N VAL A 553 -3.35 -32.97 2.90
CA VAL A 553 -2.97 -33.51 1.60
C VAL A 553 -1.63 -32.87 1.22
N PRO A 554 -0.52 -33.62 1.27
CA PRO A 554 0.77 -33.11 0.83
C PRO A 554 0.80 -32.99 -0.70
N GLY A 555 1.37 -31.89 -1.18
CA GLY A 555 1.62 -31.63 -2.59
C GLY A 555 1.86 -30.15 -2.82
N CYS A 556 2.31 -29.77 -4.02
CA CYS A 556 2.59 -28.36 -4.29
C CYS A 556 1.34 -27.47 -4.15
N THR A 557 1.38 -26.49 -3.23
CA THR A 557 0.30 -25.53 -2.97
C THR A 557 0.42 -24.23 -3.78
N TYR A 558 1.58 -23.97 -4.36
CA TYR A 558 1.82 -22.75 -5.16
C TYR A 558 1.14 -22.86 -6.53
N LEU A 559 0.13 -22.01 -6.78
CA LEU A 559 -0.62 -21.97 -8.05
C LEU A 559 0.26 -21.66 -9.27
N SER A 560 1.39 -20.97 -9.06
CA SER A 560 2.41 -20.67 -10.07
C SER A 560 3.30 -21.86 -10.44
N ALA A 561 3.19 -22.99 -9.73
CA ALA A 561 3.94 -24.20 -10.06
C ALA A 561 3.21 -25.11 -11.05
N CYS A 562 3.99 -25.68 -11.97
CA CYS A 562 3.55 -26.59 -13.03
C CYS A 562 2.90 -27.89 -12.51
N ASN A 563 3.13 -28.25 -11.25
CA ASN A 563 2.56 -29.42 -10.59
C ASN A 563 1.67 -29.05 -9.39
N PHE A 564 1.11 -27.82 -9.38
CA PHE A 564 0.10 -27.40 -8.41
C PHE A 564 -0.98 -28.48 -8.21
N ASN A 565 -1.25 -28.81 -6.96
CA ASN A 565 -2.26 -29.77 -6.56
C ASN A 565 -3.41 -29.04 -5.86
N VAL A 566 -4.54 -28.89 -6.54
CA VAL A 566 -5.75 -28.23 -6.00
C VAL A 566 -6.37 -28.95 -4.78
N GLU A 567 -6.00 -30.20 -4.52
CA GLU A 567 -6.40 -30.90 -3.30
C GLU A 567 -5.36 -30.74 -2.16
N ALA A 568 -4.18 -30.17 -2.41
CA ALA A 568 -3.13 -30.00 -1.40
C ALA A 568 -3.48 -28.91 -0.38
N THR A 569 -3.13 -29.19 0.88
CA THR A 569 -3.35 -28.28 2.01
C THR A 569 -2.07 -28.06 2.83
N ILE A 570 -0.97 -28.70 2.44
CA ILE A 570 0.37 -28.55 3.01
C ILE A 570 1.36 -28.71 1.86
N ASP A 571 2.27 -27.75 1.67
CA ASP A 571 3.36 -27.90 0.70
C ASP A 571 4.33 -29.01 1.14
N ASP A 572 4.71 -29.88 0.22
CA ASP A 572 5.68 -30.96 0.45
C ASP A 572 7.05 -30.70 -0.20
N GLY A 573 7.30 -29.46 -0.65
CA GLY A 573 8.50 -29.06 -1.37
C GLY A 573 8.61 -29.68 -2.77
N SER A 574 7.50 -30.17 -3.35
CA SER A 574 7.50 -30.79 -4.68
C SER A 574 7.38 -29.80 -5.84
N CYS A 575 7.16 -28.50 -5.59
CA CYS A 575 6.84 -27.51 -6.62
C CYS A 575 7.90 -27.39 -7.73
N GLU A 576 7.43 -27.49 -8.98
CA GLU A 576 8.20 -27.32 -10.20
C GLU A 576 7.80 -26.00 -10.88
N PHE A 577 8.70 -25.02 -10.98
CA PHE A 577 8.38 -23.69 -11.54
C PHE A 577 8.88 -23.45 -12.98
N ASP A 578 9.73 -24.32 -13.52
CA ASP A 578 10.48 -24.05 -14.77
C ASP A 578 9.92 -24.73 -16.04
N VAL A 579 8.86 -25.54 -15.93
CA VAL A 579 8.55 -26.59 -16.95
C VAL A 579 7.27 -26.33 -17.78
N CYS A 580 6.48 -25.32 -17.44
CA CYS A 580 5.16 -25.03 -18.03
C CYS A 580 5.00 -23.59 -18.54
N PHE A 581 5.99 -22.75 -18.26
CA PHE A 581 6.12 -21.38 -18.75
C PHE A 581 6.79 -21.37 -20.12
N GLY A 582 6.19 -20.65 -21.05
CA GLY A 582 6.70 -20.47 -22.41
C GLY A 582 5.63 -19.86 -23.30
N CYS A 583 5.98 -19.50 -24.53
CA CYS A 583 5.02 -18.88 -25.43
C CYS A 583 3.92 -19.87 -25.86
N ILE A 584 2.66 -19.59 -25.54
CA ILE A 584 1.52 -20.46 -25.86
C ILE A 584 0.76 -20.07 -27.14
N ASP A 585 1.10 -18.96 -27.81
CA ASP A 585 0.49 -18.62 -29.10
C ASP A 585 1.10 -19.46 -30.23
N VAL A 586 0.28 -20.37 -30.79
CA VAL A 586 0.60 -21.22 -31.95
C VAL A 586 1.04 -20.45 -33.21
N ASN A 587 0.84 -19.13 -33.26
CA ASN A 587 1.27 -18.26 -34.36
C ASN A 587 2.60 -17.53 -34.09
N ALA A 588 3.18 -17.67 -32.89
CA ALA A 588 4.45 -17.09 -32.53
C ALA A 588 5.64 -17.96 -32.97
N CYS A 589 6.80 -17.33 -33.13
CA CYS A 589 8.02 -17.92 -33.65
C CYS A 589 8.77 -18.82 -32.64
N ASN A 590 8.52 -18.61 -31.35
CA ASN A 590 9.03 -19.42 -30.24
C ASN A 590 7.91 -20.15 -29.49
N PHE A 591 6.80 -20.48 -30.16
CA PHE A 591 5.74 -21.31 -29.60
C PHE A 591 6.30 -22.59 -28.99
N ASP A 592 5.94 -22.85 -27.73
CA ASP A 592 6.32 -24.04 -26.98
C ASP A 592 5.11 -24.98 -26.86
N ASP A 593 5.26 -26.23 -27.31
CA ASP A 593 4.17 -27.22 -27.36
C ASP A 593 3.97 -28.02 -26.06
N VAL A 594 4.80 -27.78 -25.04
CA VAL A 594 4.63 -28.28 -23.66
C VAL A 594 4.27 -27.18 -22.66
N ALA A 595 4.44 -25.90 -23.01
CA ALA A 595 3.92 -24.79 -22.23
C ALA A 595 2.39 -24.71 -22.25
N TYR A 596 1.81 -24.30 -21.12
CA TYR A 596 0.38 -24.01 -20.98
C TYR A 596 0.11 -22.75 -20.12
N ILE A 597 1.18 -22.08 -19.68
CA ILE A 597 1.16 -20.77 -19.04
C ILE A 597 2.03 -19.84 -19.90
N ASP A 598 1.47 -18.73 -20.37
CA ASP A 598 2.20 -17.74 -21.18
C ASP A 598 3.19 -16.98 -20.30
N ASP A 599 4.47 -17.02 -20.65
CA ASP A 599 5.53 -16.25 -19.99
C ASP A 599 5.79 -14.89 -20.66
N LEU A 600 4.95 -14.51 -21.63
CA LEU A 600 5.08 -13.33 -22.47
C LEU A 600 6.36 -13.30 -23.31
N SER A 601 7.08 -14.43 -23.46
CA SER A 601 8.24 -14.54 -24.34
C SER A 601 7.86 -14.58 -25.82
N CYS A 602 6.58 -14.59 -26.18
CA CYS A 602 6.09 -14.71 -27.55
C CYS A 602 6.68 -13.63 -28.49
N THR A 603 7.52 -14.10 -29.41
CA THR A 603 8.09 -13.33 -30.52
C THR A 603 7.31 -13.64 -31.79
N TYR A 604 7.08 -12.61 -32.61
CA TYR A 604 6.34 -12.73 -33.86
C TYR A 604 7.21 -12.26 -35.03
N ALA A 605 6.97 -12.82 -36.21
CA ALA A 605 7.65 -12.38 -37.42
C ALA A 605 7.28 -10.91 -37.72
N GLU A 606 8.24 -10.11 -38.19
CA GLU A 606 7.95 -8.79 -38.70
C GLU A 606 7.00 -8.89 -39.90
N ALA A 607 6.10 -7.92 -40.07
CA ALA A 607 5.17 -7.92 -41.19
C ALA A 607 5.93 -8.09 -42.52
N GLY A 608 5.46 -8.96 -43.41
CA GLY A 608 6.16 -9.27 -44.66
C GLY A 608 7.25 -10.36 -44.57
N TYR A 609 7.70 -10.73 -43.37
CA TYR A 609 8.66 -11.81 -43.13
C TYR A 609 8.03 -13.01 -42.43
N ASP A 610 8.71 -14.16 -42.46
CA ASP A 610 8.42 -15.32 -41.61
C ASP A 610 9.32 -15.34 -40.34
N CYS A 611 9.14 -16.37 -39.53
CA CYS A 611 9.82 -16.53 -38.25
C CYS A 611 11.34 -16.79 -38.34
N ASP A 612 11.85 -17.19 -39.51
CA ASP A 612 13.29 -17.31 -39.78
C ASP A 612 13.87 -15.99 -40.33
N GLY A 613 13.05 -14.92 -40.41
CA GLY A 613 13.41 -13.65 -41.03
C GLY A 613 13.46 -13.71 -42.56
N VAL A 614 12.85 -14.73 -43.17
CA VAL A 614 12.80 -14.88 -44.64
C VAL A 614 11.58 -14.14 -45.18
N CYS A 615 11.75 -13.45 -46.31
CA CYS A 615 10.65 -12.71 -46.89
C CYS A 615 9.49 -13.62 -47.38
N LEU A 616 8.25 -13.25 -47.06
CA LEU A 616 7.03 -13.94 -47.50
C LEU A 616 6.70 -13.70 -48.98
N THR A 617 7.12 -12.56 -49.54
CA THR A 617 6.95 -12.23 -50.96
C THR A 617 8.08 -11.30 -51.40
N ASP A 618 9.03 -11.89 -52.10
CA ASP A 618 10.20 -11.26 -52.73
C ASP A 618 10.18 -11.73 -54.19
N THR A 619 9.71 -10.85 -55.07
CA THR A 619 9.36 -11.17 -56.47
C THR A 619 10.57 -11.24 -57.39
N ASP A 620 11.65 -10.49 -57.11
CA ASP A 620 12.86 -10.45 -57.94
C ASP A 620 14.08 -11.17 -57.31
N SER A 621 13.97 -11.56 -56.04
CA SER A 621 14.94 -12.31 -55.24
C SER A 621 16.21 -11.54 -54.84
N ASP A 622 16.10 -10.22 -54.63
CA ASP A 622 17.20 -9.38 -54.10
C ASP A 622 17.41 -9.51 -52.58
N GLY A 623 16.42 -10.00 -51.84
CA GLY A 623 16.44 -10.17 -50.38
C GLY A 623 15.65 -9.11 -49.59
N ILE A 624 14.94 -8.21 -50.26
CA ILE A 624 14.02 -7.22 -49.68
C ILE A 624 12.58 -7.61 -50.07
N CYS A 625 11.61 -7.41 -49.19
CA CYS A 625 10.23 -7.76 -49.49
C CYS A 625 9.52 -6.73 -50.37
N ASP A 626 8.68 -7.20 -51.30
CA ASP A 626 7.78 -6.40 -52.15
C ASP A 626 7.02 -5.30 -51.38
N ALA A 627 6.65 -5.57 -50.13
CA ALA A 627 5.91 -4.64 -49.26
C ALA A 627 6.75 -3.45 -48.74
N PHE A 628 8.08 -3.56 -48.82
CA PHE A 628 9.06 -2.57 -48.36
C PHE A 628 9.94 -2.04 -49.49
N GLU A 629 9.70 -2.48 -50.73
CA GLU A 629 10.43 -2.01 -51.89
C GLU A 629 10.20 -0.52 -52.17
N VAL A 630 11.28 0.17 -52.49
CA VAL A 630 11.25 1.54 -53.01
C VAL A 630 11.49 1.46 -54.51
N SER A 631 10.45 1.69 -55.31
CA SER A 631 10.55 1.66 -56.78
C SER A 631 11.21 2.93 -57.30
N GLY A 632 12.34 2.80 -57.98
CA GLY A 632 13.10 3.93 -58.52
C GLY A 632 14.26 3.50 -59.43
N CYS A 633 14.93 4.46 -60.08
CA CYS A 633 16.06 4.10 -60.93
C CYS A 633 17.28 3.71 -60.09
N GLN A 634 17.78 2.48 -60.26
CA GLN A 634 18.97 1.97 -59.59
C GLN A 634 20.28 2.14 -60.38
N ASP A 635 20.24 2.62 -61.63
CA ASP A 635 21.46 2.89 -62.40
C ASP A 635 22.07 4.23 -61.97
N ALA A 636 23.23 4.19 -61.31
CA ALA A 636 23.98 5.37 -60.88
C ALA A 636 24.46 6.29 -62.04
N ALA A 637 24.33 5.87 -63.30
CA ALA A 637 24.53 6.72 -64.48
C ALA A 637 23.27 7.49 -64.91
N ALA A 638 22.10 7.22 -64.35
CA ALA A 638 20.86 7.91 -64.67
C ALA A 638 20.70 9.24 -63.93
N CYS A 639 19.84 10.08 -64.48
CA CYS A 639 19.56 11.44 -64.03
C CYS A 639 18.57 11.49 -62.85
N ASP A 640 17.74 10.46 -62.73
CA ASP A 640 16.77 10.21 -61.67
C ASP A 640 17.19 9.02 -60.78
N TYR A 641 18.49 8.70 -60.74
CA TYR A 641 19.06 7.69 -59.84
C TYR A 641 18.65 7.96 -58.38
N ASP A 642 18.01 6.98 -57.77
CA ASP A 642 17.64 6.98 -56.36
C ASP A 642 18.45 5.90 -55.64
N CYS A 643 19.38 6.33 -54.77
CA CYS A 643 20.22 5.43 -54.00
C CYS A 643 19.48 4.70 -52.87
N SER A 644 18.18 4.97 -52.68
CA SER A 644 17.27 4.23 -51.80
C SER A 644 16.34 3.28 -52.55
N ALA A 645 16.39 3.24 -53.90
CA ALA A 645 15.57 2.33 -54.68
C ALA A 645 16.05 0.87 -54.55
N THR A 646 15.09 -0.02 -54.35
CA THR A 646 15.27 -1.49 -54.23
C THR A 646 14.46 -2.25 -55.28
N ASP A 647 13.38 -1.67 -55.83
CA ASP A 647 12.72 -2.16 -57.06
C ASP A 647 13.20 -1.36 -58.28
N SER A 648 13.32 -2.02 -59.44
CA SER A 648 13.92 -1.49 -60.67
C SER A 648 12.93 -0.65 -61.48
N GLY A 649 12.87 0.64 -61.14
CA GLY A 649 12.09 1.66 -61.86
C GLY A 649 12.64 2.02 -63.25
N VAL A 650 11.87 2.86 -63.97
CA VAL A 650 12.29 3.41 -65.26
C VAL A 650 13.31 4.52 -65.05
N CYS A 651 14.53 4.34 -65.56
CA CYS A 651 15.59 5.34 -65.52
C CYS A 651 15.47 6.40 -66.62
N ASP A 652 15.57 7.68 -66.25
CA ASP A 652 15.76 8.81 -67.15
C ASP A 652 17.25 9.08 -67.39
N TYR A 653 17.65 9.11 -68.66
CA TYR A 653 19.02 9.46 -69.08
C TYR A 653 19.05 10.80 -69.84
N SER A 654 18.00 11.63 -69.77
CA SER A 654 17.86 12.86 -70.56
C SER A 654 18.90 13.95 -70.27
N CYS A 655 19.60 13.88 -69.14
CA CYS A 655 20.72 14.74 -68.77
C CYS A 655 22.10 14.24 -69.26
N LEU A 656 22.16 13.04 -69.86
CA LEU A 656 23.36 12.46 -70.45
C LEU A 656 23.55 12.92 -71.90
N GLY A 657 24.76 13.34 -72.24
CA GLY A 657 25.15 13.67 -73.61
C GLY A 657 26.45 14.47 -73.64
N CYS A 658 26.94 14.82 -74.83
CA CYS A 658 28.21 15.54 -74.93
C CYS A 658 28.14 16.98 -74.37
N THR A 659 28.92 17.23 -73.31
CA THR A 659 29.03 18.51 -72.59
C THR A 659 30.14 19.44 -73.10
N TYR A 660 31.00 18.95 -74.00
CA TYR A 660 32.15 19.71 -74.50
C TYR A 660 31.76 20.62 -75.69
N GLU A 661 31.74 21.94 -75.48
CA GLU A 661 31.39 22.97 -76.49
C GLU A 661 32.18 22.88 -77.80
N ASN A 662 33.36 22.26 -77.80
CA ASN A 662 34.24 22.12 -78.96
C ASN A 662 34.05 20.78 -79.73
N SER A 663 33.08 19.97 -79.34
CA SER A 663 32.63 18.79 -80.10
C SER A 663 31.64 19.19 -81.21
N THR A 664 31.33 18.25 -82.10
CA THR A 664 30.35 18.47 -83.19
C THR A 664 28.92 18.09 -82.81
N ASN A 665 28.73 17.40 -81.69
CA ASN A 665 27.44 16.97 -81.14
C ASN A 665 27.20 17.48 -79.71
N TYR A 666 27.82 18.61 -79.34
CA TYR A 666 27.56 19.32 -78.10
C TYR A 666 26.07 19.62 -77.94
N ASP A 667 25.50 19.29 -76.78
CA ASP A 667 24.18 19.73 -76.36
C ASP A 667 24.30 20.59 -75.09
N ALA A 668 23.58 21.70 -75.04
CA ALA A 668 23.54 22.61 -73.89
C ALA A 668 22.39 22.30 -72.91
N ALA A 669 21.54 21.31 -73.23
CA ALA A 669 20.48 20.81 -72.36
C ALA A 669 20.94 19.70 -71.40
N VAL A 670 22.04 19.01 -71.74
CA VAL A 670 22.67 17.95 -70.93
C VAL A 670 23.73 18.54 -70.01
N ASN A 671 24.01 17.89 -68.88
CA ASN A 671 24.95 18.38 -67.87
C ASN A 671 25.99 17.34 -67.43
N THR A 672 25.86 16.10 -67.89
CA THR A 672 26.72 14.96 -67.54
C THR A 672 27.23 14.30 -68.80
N ASP A 673 28.55 14.20 -68.94
CA ASP A 673 29.18 13.70 -70.16
C ASP A 673 29.11 12.17 -70.26
N ASP A 674 28.47 11.66 -71.31
CA ASP A 674 28.31 10.24 -71.58
C ASP A 674 29.43 9.65 -72.47
N GLY A 675 30.44 10.45 -72.81
CA GLY A 675 31.51 10.06 -73.73
C GLY A 675 31.08 10.00 -75.20
N SER A 676 29.86 10.43 -75.56
CA SER A 676 29.40 10.45 -76.96
C SER A 676 30.05 11.53 -77.83
N CYS A 677 30.92 12.37 -77.27
CA CYS A 677 31.52 13.52 -77.94
C CYS A 677 32.32 13.18 -79.21
N ILE A 678 31.84 13.69 -80.34
CA ILE A 678 32.44 13.54 -81.67
C ILE A 678 33.31 14.77 -81.96
N PHE A 679 34.63 14.59 -81.93
CA PHE A 679 35.61 15.59 -82.35
C PHE A 679 36.15 15.24 -83.76
N GLU A 680 36.15 16.20 -84.69
CA GLU A 680 36.77 15.97 -86.02
C GLU A 680 38.29 15.82 -85.91
N THR A 681 38.79 14.61 -86.16
CA THR A 681 40.20 14.25 -85.94
C THR A 681 41.13 14.80 -87.00
N ALA A 682 42.02 15.74 -86.60
CA ALA A 682 43.30 15.95 -87.26
C ALA A 682 44.35 16.57 -86.30
N VAL A 683 45.05 15.73 -85.53
CA VAL A 683 46.54 15.69 -85.43
C VAL A 683 46.95 14.65 -84.37
N LEU A 684 47.99 13.88 -84.72
CA LEU A 684 48.63 12.82 -83.92
C LEU A 684 49.03 13.24 -82.49
N CYS A 685 48.75 12.40 -81.50
CA CYS A 685 49.41 12.44 -80.19
C CYS A 685 50.80 11.80 -80.28
N PRO A 686 51.92 12.52 -80.06
CA PRO A 686 53.27 11.92 -80.16
C PRO A 686 53.64 10.95 -79.02
N ALA A 687 52.73 10.73 -78.08
CA ALA A 687 52.87 9.82 -76.94
C ALA A 687 51.96 8.58 -77.05
N ASP A 688 51.16 8.50 -78.12
CA ASP A 688 50.51 7.27 -78.58
C ASP A 688 51.61 6.47 -79.31
N VAL A 689 52.18 5.50 -78.59
CA VAL A 689 53.36 4.72 -79.01
C VAL A 689 52.93 3.50 -79.81
N ASN A 690 51.75 2.94 -79.51
CA ASN A 690 51.22 1.75 -80.16
C ASN A 690 50.32 2.08 -81.38
N GLY A 691 49.85 3.33 -81.51
CA GLY A 691 48.99 3.82 -82.59
C GLY A 691 47.50 3.53 -82.40
N ASP A 692 47.03 3.29 -81.17
CA ASP A 692 45.64 2.92 -80.87
C ASP A 692 44.68 4.12 -80.76
N GLY A 693 45.21 5.35 -80.79
CA GLY A 693 44.45 6.60 -80.72
C GLY A 693 44.31 7.16 -79.29
N PHE A 694 44.84 6.47 -78.28
CA PHE A 694 44.86 6.91 -76.90
C PHE A 694 46.31 7.06 -76.39
N VAL A 695 46.47 7.57 -75.17
CA VAL A 695 47.76 7.60 -74.47
C VAL A 695 47.54 6.96 -73.11
N THR A 696 47.98 5.72 -72.96
CA THR A 696 47.63 4.86 -71.84
C THR A 696 48.86 4.35 -71.09
N ALA A 697 48.65 3.54 -70.05
CA ALA A 697 49.74 2.82 -69.41
C ALA A 697 50.40 1.78 -70.34
N VAL A 698 49.73 1.37 -71.43
CA VAL A 698 50.27 0.40 -72.41
C VAL A 698 51.38 1.03 -73.23
N ASP A 699 51.21 2.26 -73.71
CA ASP A 699 52.24 3.02 -74.45
C ASP A 699 53.54 3.19 -73.66
N LEU A 700 53.40 3.43 -72.35
CA LEU A 700 54.52 3.51 -71.43
C LEU A 700 55.21 2.14 -71.24
N LEU A 701 54.44 1.05 -71.19
CA LEU A 701 54.97 -0.31 -71.10
C LEU A 701 55.68 -0.73 -72.39
N ASP A 702 55.13 -0.38 -73.56
CA ASP A 702 55.73 -0.65 -74.87
C ASP A 702 57.07 0.10 -75.02
N LEU A 703 57.12 1.39 -74.66
CA LEU A 703 58.35 2.18 -74.61
C LEU A 703 59.41 1.56 -73.66
N LEU A 704 58.99 1.08 -72.49
CA LEU A 704 59.88 0.45 -71.51
C LEU A 704 60.32 -0.96 -71.94
N SER A 705 59.52 -1.68 -72.74
CA SER A 705 59.85 -3.02 -73.24
C SER A 705 61.01 -2.99 -74.25
N ALA A 706 61.06 -1.96 -75.10
CA ALA A 706 62.13 -1.74 -76.07
C ALA A 706 63.39 -1.07 -75.48
N TYR A 707 63.34 -0.67 -74.20
CA TYR A 707 64.41 0.12 -73.58
C TYR A 707 65.67 -0.73 -73.31
N GLY A 708 66.70 -0.52 -74.13
CA GLY A 708 68.00 -1.18 -74.00
C GLY A 708 68.26 -2.30 -75.02
N GLU A 709 67.35 -2.54 -75.96
CA GLU A 709 67.62 -3.45 -77.07
C GLU A 709 68.74 -2.93 -77.98
N ALA A 710 69.57 -3.84 -78.48
CA ALA A 710 70.67 -3.51 -79.38
C ALA A 710 70.17 -3.42 -80.83
N CYS A 711 69.97 -2.21 -81.33
CA CYS A 711 69.60 -1.98 -82.73
C CYS A 711 70.63 -2.64 -83.68
N SER A 712 70.15 -3.56 -84.53
CA SER A 712 70.92 -3.98 -85.71
C SER A 712 71.08 -2.77 -86.65
N PRO A 713 72.28 -2.51 -87.19
CA PRO A 713 72.58 -1.29 -87.95
C PRO A 713 71.93 -1.23 -89.34
#